data_AF-A0A3N5HJL8-F1
#
_entry.id   AF-A0A3N5HJL8-F1
#
_cell.length_a   1.000
_cell.length_b   1.000
_cell.length_c   1.000
_cell.angle_alpha   90.00
_cell.angle_beta   90.00
_cell.angle_gamma   90.00
#
_symmetry.space_group_name_H-M   'P 1'
#
loop_
_entity.id
_entity.type
_entity.pdbx_description
1 polymer ?
#
loop_
_entity_poly.entity_id
_entity_poly.type
_entity_poly.pdbx_seq_one_letter_code
_entity_poly.pdbx_strand_id
1 'polypeptide(L)'
;MPPALPRPSGDPFQEPPEPRPPRGIALDEKLEYFRAVLKLKEETLGRARGVYEQRDLEATRLREVALALKAQLDEVLPQLGQLRYLPARLEQLQAALEQERLRADAAEGQSSQLEQQFASSEADRRDLARALAEVEAELPGLRAGLEEEKLTRAALAEELVNVRESLQTTEEKARQLEVEKLEAMGSLDAVNGQYQEMAAIADRLEQDLQRVSEEARTLTAERDAARTEKDFAGADVERLTAELDRLRKDVEGTRHSLSSLEQEHGKTRTGATELEGRVRYLTSELDDARQRAQALEESAAQMAEASSEELAEASAALAALKAEKEDLDKEAADLPRLRHALEAQLGKVRELQGQLEESNRHASQLQDTLHAHSEESAALRGELEAVQSQMQAEEQRARAELDEALGREGQARKALEVKLAERTQQLQTAQKSEAAAKQENDSRAERLKALERQLQAEVEKRTQAEAKGGELRRQLDEYQGAHEETSSALESQRVQAAQLEAALGGEEEKRKGLEQKFQTLTRELEAARSGEEKARSQAAQVATQVQKLQDSLKAESQKSLSLREQLSAQLAGGSEATIRKLTDELERLRADTFALKKVREELVDANRKAMESQASYMKEKRERESLAARVAELESQPRAPAKAAAASTDEVEKLRADVAKLKSKLVAAENAAEAAALLKSKVARLEAQLKKKS
;
A
#
# COMPACT_ATOMS: atom_id res chain seq x y z
N MET A 1 83.91 9.73 -150.22
CA MET A 1 84.83 10.21 -151.27
C MET A 1 84.03 11.09 -152.23
N PRO A 2 84.38 12.37 -152.43
CA PRO A 2 83.68 13.20 -153.39
C PRO A 2 84.05 12.81 -154.84
N PRO A 3 83.08 12.77 -155.78
CA PRO A 3 83.30 12.37 -157.17
C PRO A 3 84.17 13.39 -157.93
N ALA A 4 85.06 12.88 -158.79
CA ALA A 4 85.98 13.70 -159.59
C ALA A 4 85.22 14.58 -160.58
N LEU A 5 85.39 15.90 -160.47
CA LEU A 5 84.81 16.88 -161.38
C LEU A 5 85.39 16.72 -162.81
N PRO A 6 84.56 16.78 -163.87
CA PRO A 6 85.02 16.67 -165.25
C PRO A 6 85.92 17.85 -165.63
N ARG A 7 87.09 17.56 -166.20
CA ARG A 7 87.99 18.59 -166.75
C ARG A 7 87.32 19.23 -167.97
N PRO A 8 87.25 20.57 -168.06
CA PRO A 8 86.71 21.24 -169.24
C PRO A 8 87.61 20.92 -170.45
N SER A 9 87.11 20.09 -171.38
CA SER A 9 87.77 19.76 -172.63
C SER A 9 87.35 20.75 -173.71
N GLY A 10 88.10 21.84 -173.82
CA GLY A 10 87.94 22.85 -174.86
C GLY A 10 89.01 23.90 -174.64
N ASP A 11 89.76 24.22 -175.69
CA ASP A 11 90.76 25.28 -175.66
C ASP A 11 90.09 26.59 -175.17
N PRO A 12 90.44 27.09 -173.97
CA PRO A 12 89.74 28.22 -173.34
C PRO A 12 89.95 29.53 -174.11
N PHE A 13 90.86 29.56 -175.09
CA PHE A 13 91.16 30.75 -175.87
C PHE A 13 90.46 30.78 -177.23
N GLN A 14 89.98 29.63 -177.75
CA GLN A 14 89.36 29.48 -179.08
C GLN A 14 89.91 30.49 -180.10
N GLU A 15 91.23 30.48 -180.31
CA GLU A 15 91.89 31.50 -181.12
C GLU A 15 91.31 31.48 -182.54
N PRO A 16 90.72 32.59 -183.04
CA PRO A 16 90.24 32.64 -184.42
C PRO A 16 91.43 32.46 -185.37
N PRO A 17 91.28 31.71 -186.48
CA PRO A 17 92.39 31.42 -187.39
C PRO A 17 93.03 32.70 -187.89
N GLU A 18 94.35 32.83 -187.70
CA GLU A 18 95.10 34.02 -188.11
C GLU A 18 94.86 34.29 -189.60
N PRO A 19 94.34 35.48 -189.97
CA PRO A 19 94.10 35.78 -191.37
C PRO A 19 95.44 35.74 -192.16
N ARG A 20 95.43 35.55 -193.48
CA ARG A 20 96.69 35.57 -194.26
C ARG A 20 96.87 36.96 -194.85
N PRO A 21 98.07 37.59 -194.76
CA PRO A 21 98.28 38.88 -195.38
C PRO A 21 98.15 38.74 -196.91
N PRO A 22 97.36 39.59 -197.59
CA PRO A 22 97.27 39.60 -199.06
C PRO A 22 98.65 39.84 -199.70
N ARG A 23 98.96 39.19 -200.83
CA ARG A 23 100.22 39.37 -201.56
C ARG A 23 100.07 40.52 -202.57
N GLY A 24 100.91 41.56 -202.47
CA GLY A 24 100.97 42.67 -203.43
C GLY A 24 100.41 44.01 -202.94
N ILE A 25 99.90 44.06 -201.71
CA ILE A 25 99.31 45.27 -201.11
C ILE A 25 100.35 46.24 -200.56
N ALA A 26 99.98 47.53 -200.59
CA ALA A 26 100.81 48.64 -200.13
C ALA A 26 101.21 48.50 -198.65
N LEU A 27 102.30 49.15 -198.26
CA LEU A 27 102.84 49.08 -196.89
C LEU A 27 101.79 49.44 -195.83
N ASP A 28 100.89 50.36 -196.16
CA ASP A 28 99.81 50.84 -195.27
C ASP A 28 98.78 49.74 -194.94
N GLU A 29 98.40 48.91 -195.91
CA GLU A 29 97.43 47.82 -195.70
C GLU A 29 98.01 46.68 -194.85
N LYS A 30 99.34 46.45 -194.92
CA LYS A 30 100.01 45.52 -194.00
C LYS A 30 99.99 46.01 -192.57
N LEU A 31 100.15 47.32 -192.35
CA LEU A 31 100.07 47.91 -191.01
C LEU A 31 98.66 47.80 -190.45
N GLU A 32 97.62 48.00 -191.27
CA GLU A 32 96.23 47.76 -190.86
C GLU A 32 95.98 46.31 -190.50
N TYR A 33 96.51 45.37 -191.28
CA TYR A 33 96.44 43.94 -190.99
C TYR A 33 97.09 43.59 -189.64
N PHE A 34 98.32 44.07 -189.36
CA PHE A 34 98.98 43.82 -188.08
C PHE A 34 98.24 44.46 -186.91
N ARG A 35 97.66 45.65 -187.10
CA ARG A 35 96.80 46.29 -186.09
C ARG A 35 95.56 45.42 -185.80
N ALA A 36 94.96 44.82 -186.82
CA ALA A 36 93.82 43.92 -186.64
C ALA A 36 94.19 42.64 -185.88
N VAL A 37 95.34 42.02 -186.19
CA VAL A 37 95.83 40.83 -185.47
C VAL A 37 96.22 41.14 -184.03
N LEU A 38 96.90 42.27 -183.80
CA LEU A 38 97.23 42.72 -182.45
C LEU A 38 95.97 42.98 -181.64
N LYS A 39 94.97 43.64 -182.23
CA LYS A 39 93.67 43.83 -181.59
C LYS A 39 92.99 42.50 -181.26
N LEU A 40 93.03 41.52 -182.16
CA LEU A 40 92.49 40.18 -181.90
C LEU A 40 93.22 39.45 -180.77
N LYS A 41 94.55 39.54 -180.71
CA LYS A 41 95.38 38.96 -179.63
C LYS A 41 95.12 39.69 -178.30
N GLU A 42 94.98 41.01 -178.31
CA GLU A 42 94.60 41.81 -177.14
C GLU A 42 93.20 41.45 -176.64
N GLU A 43 92.22 41.28 -177.53
CA GLU A 43 90.86 40.82 -177.19
C GLU A 43 90.87 39.38 -176.65
N THR A 44 91.74 38.51 -177.18
CA THR A 44 91.89 37.13 -176.70
C THR A 44 92.57 37.09 -175.34
N LEU A 45 93.62 37.88 -175.12
CA LEU A 45 94.26 38.05 -173.81
C LEU A 45 93.32 38.72 -172.79
N GLY A 46 92.47 39.66 -173.23
CA GLY A 46 91.43 40.25 -172.40
C GLY A 46 90.41 39.22 -171.96
N ARG A 47 89.93 38.37 -172.88
CA ARG A 47 89.06 37.24 -172.57
C ARG A 47 89.73 36.22 -171.65
N ALA A 48 90.99 35.86 -171.92
CA ALA A 48 91.80 34.99 -171.09
C ALA A 48 91.85 35.47 -169.64
N ARG A 49 92.23 36.74 -169.44
CA ARG A 49 92.31 37.37 -168.12
C ARG A 49 90.93 37.37 -167.44
N GLY A 50 89.88 37.72 -168.18
CA GLY A 50 88.51 37.68 -167.66
C GLY A 50 88.09 36.27 -167.20
N VAL A 51 88.45 35.22 -167.93
CA VAL A 51 88.16 33.83 -167.51
C VAL A 51 88.97 33.43 -166.28
N TYR A 52 90.26 33.80 -166.21
CA TYR A 52 91.07 33.51 -165.01
C TYR A 52 90.57 34.30 -163.78
N GLU A 53 90.21 35.57 -163.94
CA GLU A 53 89.59 36.36 -162.87
C GLU A 53 88.26 35.75 -162.40
N GLN A 54 87.42 35.28 -163.34
CA GLN A 54 86.19 34.55 -162.97
C GLN A 54 86.50 33.27 -162.21
N ARG A 55 87.53 32.51 -162.61
CA ARG A 55 87.93 31.27 -161.92
C ARG A 55 88.53 31.53 -160.55
N ASP A 56 89.30 32.60 -160.39
CA ASP A 56 89.81 33.03 -159.09
C ASP A 56 88.69 33.50 -158.18
N LEU A 57 87.70 34.24 -158.70
CA LEU A 57 86.49 34.61 -157.96
C LEU A 57 85.63 33.39 -157.57
N GLU A 58 85.53 32.39 -158.44
CA GLU A 58 84.87 31.11 -158.11
C GLU A 58 85.65 30.37 -157.01
N ALA A 59 86.98 30.32 -157.11
CA ALA A 59 87.83 29.65 -156.12
C ALA A 59 87.80 30.34 -154.76
N THR A 60 87.78 31.68 -154.71
CA THR A 60 87.61 32.43 -153.46
C THR A 60 86.23 32.21 -152.86
N ARG A 61 85.16 32.29 -153.66
CA ARG A 61 83.79 31.97 -153.21
C ARG A 61 83.69 30.55 -152.65
N LEU A 62 84.30 29.56 -153.29
CA LEU A 62 84.29 28.19 -152.79
C LEU A 62 85.06 28.03 -151.47
N ARG A 63 86.16 28.76 -151.28
CA ARG A 63 86.89 28.79 -150.00
C ARG A 63 86.07 29.45 -148.89
N GLU A 64 85.40 30.57 -149.20
CA GLU A 64 84.50 31.25 -148.27
C GLU A 64 83.36 30.32 -147.84
N VAL A 65 82.73 29.62 -148.79
CA VAL A 65 81.68 28.63 -148.50
C VAL A 65 82.23 27.47 -147.66
N ALA A 66 83.40 26.95 -147.97
CA ALA A 66 84.02 25.87 -147.20
C ALA A 66 84.35 26.28 -145.76
N LEU A 67 84.85 27.52 -145.55
CA LEU A 67 85.11 28.07 -144.23
C LEU A 67 83.80 28.31 -143.45
N ALA A 68 82.76 28.83 -144.11
CA ALA A 68 81.45 29.02 -143.49
C ALA A 68 80.83 27.68 -143.05
N LEU A 69 80.88 26.65 -143.90
CA LEU A 69 80.40 25.31 -143.56
C LEU A 69 81.21 24.68 -142.43
N LYS A 70 82.52 24.89 -142.40
CA LYS A 70 83.37 24.41 -141.30
C LYS A 70 83.02 25.11 -139.99
N ALA A 71 82.83 26.43 -140.00
CA ALA A 71 82.40 27.18 -138.82
C ALA A 71 81.03 26.70 -138.30
N GLN A 72 80.07 26.46 -139.20
CA GLN A 72 78.77 25.87 -138.84
C GLN A 72 78.93 24.46 -138.24
N LEU A 73 79.84 23.64 -138.78
CA LEU A 73 80.12 22.32 -138.22
C LEU A 73 80.74 22.41 -136.82
N ASP A 74 81.73 23.29 -136.65
CA ASP A 74 82.42 23.51 -135.37
C ASP A 74 81.47 24.12 -134.31
N GLU A 75 80.42 24.83 -134.72
CA GLU A 75 79.35 25.33 -133.84
C GLU A 75 78.33 24.24 -133.46
N VAL A 76 77.97 23.35 -134.39
CA VAL A 76 76.97 22.30 -134.18
C VAL A 76 77.53 21.10 -133.39
N LEU A 77 78.81 20.77 -133.56
CA LEU A 77 79.46 19.67 -132.83
C LEU A 77 79.36 19.77 -131.29
N PRO A 78 79.64 20.92 -130.63
CA PRO A 78 79.46 21.04 -129.19
C PRO A 78 77.98 20.98 -128.77
N GLN A 79 77.05 21.45 -129.60
CA GLN A 79 75.62 21.31 -129.34
C GLN A 79 75.18 19.83 -129.37
N LEU A 80 75.67 19.04 -130.33
CA LEU A 80 75.50 17.58 -130.35
C LEU A 80 76.16 16.90 -129.14
N GLY A 81 77.31 17.41 -128.68
CA GLY A 81 77.96 16.97 -127.44
C GLY A 81 77.06 17.17 -126.21
N GLN A 82 76.36 18.29 -126.11
CA GLN A 82 75.40 18.57 -125.03
C GLN A 82 74.18 17.63 -125.07
N LEU A 83 73.70 17.28 -126.28
CA LEU A 83 72.61 16.32 -126.44
C LEU A 83 72.97 14.92 -125.92
N ARG A 84 74.25 14.53 -125.95
CA ARG A 84 74.72 13.25 -125.39
C ARG A 84 74.52 13.13 -123.88
N TYR A 85 74.42 14.24 -123.15
CA TYR A 85 74.18 14.25 -121.70
C TYR A 85 72.70 14.36 -121.31
N LEU A 86 71.80 14.61 -122.27
CA LEU A 86 70.36 14.68 -121.99
C LEU A 86 69.78 13.38 -121.44
N PRO A 87 70.15 12.17 -121.91
CA PRO A 87 69.64 10.92 -121.33
C PRO A 87 70.00 10.78 -119.84
N ALA A 88 71.25 11.05 -119.47
CA ALA A 88 71.69 11.01 -118.07
C ALA A 88 70.99 12.08 -117.22
N ARG A 89 70.77 13.27 -117.78
CA ARG A 89 70.00 14.34 -117.09
C ARG A 89 68.53 13.97 -116.93
N LEU A 90 67.92 13.30 -117.90
CA LEU A 90 66.55 12.80 -117.82
C LEU A 90 66.43 11.70 -116.77
N GLU A 91 67.35 10.74 -116.72
CA GLU A 91 67.40 9.72 -115.68
C GLU A 91 67.57 10.34 -114.28
N GLN A 92 68.43 11.35 -114.13
CA GLN A 92 68.59 12.07 -112.87
C GLN A 92 67.31 12.81 -112.44
N LEU A 93 66.63 13.47 -113.38
CA LEU A 93 65.36 14.14 -113.10
C LEU A 93 64.23 13.15 -112.79
N GLN A 94 64.20 11.99 -113.46
CA GLN A 94 63.25 10.92 -113.18
C GLN A 94 63.49 10.34 -111.79
N ALA A 95 64.74 10.04 -111.42
CA ALA A 95 65.08 9.57 -110.09
C ALA A 95 64.74 10.60 -109.00
N ALA A 96 64.98 11.89 -109.26
CA ALA A 96 64.57 12.96 -108.35
C ALA A 96 63.04 13.07 -108.23
N LEU A 97 62.30 12.93 -109.33
CA LEU A 97 60.85 12.93 -109.32
C LEU A 97 60.28 11.73 -108.56
N GLU A 98 60.85 10.53 -108.76
CA GLU A 98 60.48 9.34 -108.01
C GLU A 98 60.79 9.49 -106.51
N GLN A 99 61.92 10.10 -106.16
CA GLN A 99 62.25 10.39 -104.76
C GLN A 99 61.26 11.37 -104.13
N GLU A 100 60.87 12.43 -104.84
CA GLU A 100 59.87 13.39 -104.35
C GLU A 100 58.47 12.76 -104.27
N ARG A 101 58.11 11.85 -105.19
CA ARG A 101 56.86 11.06 -105.08
C ARG A 101 56.87 10.18 -103.83
N LEU A 102 57.96 9.46 -103.57
CA LEU A 102 58.07 8.64 -102.35
C LEU A 102 58.01 9.49 -101.07
N ARG A 103 58.59 10.71 -101.09
CA ARG A 103 58.47 11.66 -99.97
C ARG A 103 57.04 12.17 -99.80
N ALA A 104 56.35 12.48 -100.90
CA ALA A 104 54.96 12.90 -100.88
C ALA A 104 54.06 11.78 -100.34
N ASP A 105 54.20 10.56 -100.84
CA ASP A 105 53.44 9.38 -100.38
C ASP A 105 53.70 9.11 -98.88
N ALA A 106 54.95 9.26 -98.42
CA ALA A 106 55.28 9.13 -97.00
C ALA A 106 54.65 10.24 -96.14
N ALA A 107 54.64 11.48 -96.62
CA ALA A 107 54.01 12.60 -95.94
C ALA A 107 52.48 12.48 -95.91
N GLU A 108 51.86 12.02 -97.00
CA GLU A 108 50.42 11.70 -97.07
C GLU A 108 50.07 10.56 -96.11
N GLY A 109 50.90 9.51 -96.04
CA GLY A 109 50.75 8.43 -95.06
C GLY A 109 50.82 8.93 -93.61
N GLN A 110 51.78 9.82 -93.31
CA GLN A 110 51.87 10.44 -91.99
C GLN A 110 50.68 11.36 -91.68
N SER A 111 50.21 12.13 -92.66
CA SER A 111 49.01 12.98 -92.51
C SER A 111 47.78 12.15 -92.21
N SER A 112 47.58 11.04 -92.94
CA SER A 112 46.46 10.14 -92.71
C SER A 112 46.51 9.46 -91.34
N GLN A 113 47.72 9.08 -90.87
CA GLN A 113 47.89 8.56 -89.51
C GLN A 113 47.58 9.60 -88.43
N LEU A 114 48.03 10.84 -88.59
CA LEU A 114 47.74 11.92 -87.65
C LEU A 114 46.25 12.28 -87.64
N GLU A 115 45.59 12.28 -88.80
CA GLU A 115 44.14 12.48 -88.90
C GLU A 115 43.37 11.37 -88.17
N GLN A 116 43.81 10.11 -88.30
CA GLN A 116 43.21 8.98 -87.58
C GLN A 116 43.39 9.12 -86.05
N GLN A 117 44.59 9.49 -85.60
CA GLN A 117 44.86 9.74 -84.17
C GLN A 117 44.07 10.93 -83.63
N PHE A 118 43.93 11.99 -84.43
CA PHE A 118 43.12 13.14 -84.05
C PHE A 118 41.64 12.73 -83.92
N ALA A 119 41.10 12.02 -84.90
CA ALA A 119 39.74 11.50 -84.87
C ALA A 119 39.48 10.56 -83.67
N SER A 120 40.44 9.69 -83.32
CA SER A 120 40.30 8.84 -82.13
C SER A 120 40.32 9.66 -80.85
N SER A 121 41.23 10.63 -80.72
CA SER A 121 41.28 11.51 -79.55
C SER A 121 40.04 12.41 -79.43
N GLU A 122 39.44 12.83 -80.54
CA GLU A 122 38.18 13.55 -80.54
C GLU A 122 37.01 12.67 -80.09
N ALA A 123 36.99 11.41 -80.51
CA ALA A 123 36.00 10.42 -80.05
C ALA A 123 36.13 10.21 -78.53
N ASP A 124 37.35 9.97 -78.04
CA ASP A 124 37.62 9.82 -76.61
C ASP A 124 37.21 11.07 -75.82
N ARG A 125 37.48 12.27 -76.35
CA ARG A 125 37.06 13.53 -75.72
C ARG A 125 35.54 13.66 -75.66
N ARG A 126 34.82 13.21 -76.70
CA ARG A 126 33.35 13.22 -76.73
C ARG A 126 32.78 12.23 -75.72
N ASP A 127 33.37 11.05 -75.60
CA ASP A 127 32.92 10.03 -74.65
C ASP A 127 33.21 10.44 -73.20
N LEU A 128 34.38 11.04 -72.92
CA LEU A 128 34.67 11.62 -71.61
C LEU A 128 33.75 12.80 -71.27
N ALA A 129 33.41 13.65 -72.24
CA ALA A 129 32.46 14.73 -72.03
C ALA A 129 31.04 14.21 -71.73
N ARG A 130 30.61 13.12 -72.37
CA ARG A 130 29.35 12.44 -72.05
C ARG A 130 29.37 11.84 -70.65
N ALA A 131 30.42 11.12 -70.29
CA ALA A 131 30.57 10.53 -68.96
C ALA A 131 30.58 11.61 -67.86
N LEU A 132 31.24 12.75 -68.08
CA LEU A 132 31.19 13.88 -67.17
C LEU A 132 29.79 14.46 -67.05
N ALA A 133 29.06 14.62 -68.15
CA ALA A 133 27.69 15.10 -68.13
C ALA A 133 26.73 14.14 -67.41
N GLU A 134 26.93 12.83 -67.54
CA GLU A 134 26.18 11.80 -66.80
C GLU A 134 26.44 11.90 -65.29
N VAL A 135 27.72 11.98 -64.88
CA VAL A 135 28.09 12.17 -63.47
C VAL A 135 27.52 13.48 -62.91
N GLU A 136 27.61 14.58 -63.66
CA GLU A 136 27.04 15.87 -63.28
C GLU A 136 25.50 15.82 -63.17
N ALA A 137 24.83 15.01 -63.98
CA ALA A 137 23.39 14.79 -63.90
C ALA A 137 22.96 13.94 -62.70
N GLU A 138 23.82 13.02 -62.23
CA GLU A 138 23.56 12.20 -61.03
C GLU A 138 23.78 12.96 -59.71
N LEU A 139 24.70 13.94 -59.68
CA LEU A 139 25.03 14.71 -58.48
C LEU A 139 23.82 15.39 -57.79
N PRO A 140 22.88 16.04 -58.52
CA PRO A 140 21.65 16.56 -57.92
C PRO A 140 20.79 15.48 -57.26
N GLY A 141 20.69 14.30 -57.87
CA GLY A 141 19.92 13.17 -57.33
C GLY A 141 20.54 12.65 -56.03
N LEU A 142 21.86 12.47 -55.99
CA LEU A 142 22.57 12.07 -54.77
C LEU A 142 22.47 13.11 -53.66
N ARG A 143 22.52 14.41 -54.00
CA ARG A 143 22.31 15.50 -53.04
C ARG A 143 20.87 15.51 -52.50
N ALA A 144 19.88 15.30 -53.35
CA ALA A 144 18.49 15.19 -52.93
C ALA A 144 18.29 13.99 -52.00
N GLY A 145 18.83 12.82 -52.35
CA GLY A 145 18.79 11.63 -51.50
C GLY A 145 19.49 11.83 -50.15
N LEU A 146 20.63 12.54 -50.13
CA LEU A 146 21.32 12.88 -48.87
C LEU A 146 20.48 13.82 -47.99
N GLU A 147 19.79 14.81 -48.56
CA GLU A 147 18.91 15.70 -47.80
C GLU A 147 17.65 14.96 -47.30
N GLU A 148 17.08 14.06 -48.10
CA GLU A 148 16.00 13.18 -47.66
C GLU A 148 16.45 12.25 -46.52
N GLU A 149 17.67 11.71 -46.60
CA GLU A 149 18.25 10.91 -45.51
C GLU A 149 18.46 11.75 -44.24
N LYS A 150 18.88 13.01 -44.36
CA LYS A 150 18.98 13.91 -43.20
C LYS A 150 17.62 14.23 -42.60
N LEU A 151 16.60 14.47 -43.42
CA LEU A 151 15.24 14.74 -42.96
C LEU A 151 14.63 13.52 -42.28
N THR A 152 14.81 12.32 -42.83
CA THR A 152 14.35 11.06 -42.21
C THR A 152 15.11 10.77 -40.92
N ARG A 153 16.44 10.98 -40.87
CA ARG A 153 17.21 10.88 -39.62
C ARG A 153 16.77 11.90 -38.57
N ALA A 154 16.43 13.12 -38.96
CA ALA A 154 15.90 14.14 -38.06
C ALA A 154 14.53 13.75 -37.50
N ALA A 155 13.62 13.25 -38.35
CA ALA A 155 12.32 12.72 -37.92
C ALA A 155 12.47 11.54 -36.95
N LEU A 156 13.36 10.59 -37.25
CA LEU A 156 13.67 9.47 -36.35
C LEU A 156 14.28 9.95 -35.03
N ALA A 157 15.10 11.01 -35.05
CA ALA A 157 15.65 11.59 -33.82
C ALA A 157 14.55 12.22 -32.95
N GLU A 158 13.57 12.91 -33.54
CA GLU A 158 12.40 13.44 -32.82
C GLU A 158 11.53 12.31 -32.25
N GLU A 159 11.27 11.26 -33.02
CA GLU A 159 10.56 10.07 -32.53
C GLU A 159 11.28 9.42 -31.35
N LEU A 160 12.61 9.30 -31.40
CA LEU A 160 13.40 8.78 -30.28
C LEU A 160 13.32 9.67 -29.04
N VAL A 161 13.25 10.99 -29.20
CA VAL A 161 13.04 11.92 -28.08
C VAL A 161 11.64 11.72 -27.49
N ASN A 162 10.60 11.66 -28.32
CA ASN A 162 9.22 11.43 -27.87
C ASN A 162 9.06 10.09 -27.16
N VAL A 163 9.70 9.02 -27.66
CA VAL A 163 9.70 7.71 -27.01
C VAL A 163 10.41 7.78 -25.66
N ARG A 164 11.56 8.46 -25.56
CA ARG A 164 12.26 8.66 -24.28
C ARG A 164 11.42 9.44 -23.27
N GLU A 165 10.74 10.51 -23.69
CA GLU A 165 9.84 11.26 -22.83
C GLU A 165 8.66 10.40 -22.36
N SER A 166 8.05 9.64 -23.27
CA SER A 166 6.97 8.71 -22.91
C SER A 166 7.45 7.65 -21.91
N LEU A 167 8.64 7.07 -22.12
CA LEU A 167 9.25 6.12 -21.21
C LEU A 167 9.49 6.75 -19.83
N GLN A 168 10.07 7.95 -19.78
CA GLN A 168 10.29 8.67 -18.53
C GLN A 168 8.97 8.89 -17.77
N THR A 169 7.90 9.29 -18.45
CA THR A 169 6.59 9.46 -17.79
C THR A 169 6.02 8.13 -17.28
N THR A 170 6.28 7.01 -17.96
CA THR A 170 5.87 5.69 -17.46
C THR A 170 6.70 5.23 -16.27
N GLU A 171 8.00 5.52 -16.25
CA GLU A 171 8.88 5.25 -15.11
C GLU A 171 8.47 6.08 -13.88
N GLU A 172 8.13 7.36 -14.08
CA GLU A 172 7.63 8.24 -13.01
C GLU A 172 6.30 7.72 -12.44
N LYS A 173 5.36 7.28 -13.30
CA LYS A 173 4.11 6.64 -12.87
C LYS A 173 4.36 5.33 -12.13
N ALA A 174 5.30 4.50 -12.58
CA ALA A 174 5.67 3.27 -11.89
C ALA A 174 6.22 3.56 -10.47
N ARG A 175 7.07 4.57 -10.32
CA ARG A 175 7.56 5.03 -9.02
C ARG A 175 6.43 5.56 -8.13
N GLN A 176 5.48 6.32 -8.69
CA GLN A 176 4.31 6.79 -7.95
C GLN A 176 3.46 5.63 -7.42
N LEU A 177 3.16 4.63 -8.27
CA LEU A 177 2.43 3.43 -7.87
C LEU A 177 3.17 2.60 -6.81
N GLU A 178 4.51 2.58 -6.84
CA GLU A 178 5.31 1.91 -5.81
C GLU A 178 5.23 2.62 -4.45
N VAL A 179 5.25 3.96 -4.45
CA VAL A 179 5.01 4.76 -3.24
C VAL A 179 3.60 4.54 -2.71
N GLU A 180 2.57 4.64 -3.56
CA GLU A 180 1.18 4.37 -3.17
C GLU A 180 0.99 2.96 -2.59
N LYS A 181 1.66 1.96 -3.18
CA LYS A 181 1.67 0.59 -2.66
C LYS A 181 2.28 0.52 -1.26
N LEU A 182 3.42 1.19 -1.02
CA LEU A 182 4.06 1.22 0.29
C LEU A 182 3.20 1.94 1.34
N GLU A 183 2.55 3.04 0.96
CA GLU A 183 1.60 3.76 1.82
C GLU A 183 0.36 2.91 2.15
N ALA A 184 -0.17 2.19 1.16
CA ALA A 184 -1.29 1.27 1.35
C ALA A 184 -0.90 0.08 2.25
N MET A 185 0.31 -0.47 2.08
CA MET A 185 0.84 -1.52 2.97
C MET A 185 1.00 -1.01 4.40
N GLY A 186 1.58 0.17 4.60
CA GLY A 186 1.69 0.77 5.93
C GLY A 186 0.33 1.04 6.58
N SER A 187 -0.67 1.46 5.79
CA SER A 187 -2.05 1.62 6.25
C SER A 187 -2.69 0.28 6.64
N LEU A 188 -2.43 -0.78 5.87
CA LEU A 188 -2.92 -2.12 6.16
C LEU A 188 -2.28 -2.70 7.41
N ASP A 189 -0.98 -2.49 7.62
CA ASP A 189 -0.27 -2.88 8.84
C ASP A 189 -0.81 -2.14 10.07
N ALA A 190 -1.10 -0.83 9.94
CA ALA A 190 -1.71 -0.04 11.01
C ALA A 190 -3.12 -0.56 11.36
N VAL A 191 -3.94 -0.85 10.35
CA VAL A 191 -5.29 -1.44 10.55
C VAL A 191 -5.17 -2.83 11.17
N ASN A 192 -4.23 -3.66 10.73
CA ASN A 192 -4.00 -4.98 11.32
C ASN A 192 -3.54 -4.88 12.78
N GLY A 193 -2.71 -3.90 13.12
CA GLY A 193 -2.37 -3.56 14.52
C GLY A 193 -3.61 -3.21 15.34
N GLN A 194 -4.50 -2.35 14.82
CA GLN A 194 -5.77 -2.03 15.48
C GLN A 194 -6.67 -3.26 15.65
N TYR A 195 -6.73 -4.15 14.65
CA TYR A 195 -7.48 -5.41 14.77
C TYR A 195 -6.92 -6.30 15.87
N GLN A 196 -5.59 -6.42 16.00
CA GLN A 196 -4.96 -7.20 17.06
C GLN A 196 -5.23 -6.60 18.45
N GLU A 197 -5.20 -5.27 18.57
CA GLU A 197 -5.57 -4.58 19.81
C GLU A 197 -7.04 -4.82 20.17
N MET A 198 -7.95 -4.72 19.20
CA MET A 198 -9.38 -5.01 19.41
C MET A 198 -9.63 -6.48 19.77
N ALA A 199 -8.90 -7.42 19.15
CA ALA A 199 -8.96 -8.82 19.52
C ALA A 199 -8.49 -9.05 20.97
N ALA A 200 -7.39 -8.44 21.37
CA ALA A 200 -6.91 -8.53 22.76
C ALA A 200 -7.89 -7.90 23.77
N ILE A 201 -8.59 -6.84 23.39
CA ILE A 201 -9.66 -6.25 24.21
C ILE A 201 -10.87 -7.19 24.29
N ALA A 202 -11.28 -7.81 23.17
CA ALA A 202 -12.36 -8.78 23.15
C ALA A 202 -12.05 -9.98 24.05
N ASP A 203 -10.84 -10.53 23.99
CA ASP A 203 -10.40 -11.64 24.85
C ASP A 203 -10.44 -11.26 26.34
N ARG A 204 -10.04 -10.03 26.70
CA ARG A 204 -10.14 -9.52 28.07
C ARG A 204 -11.58 -9.40 28.52
N LEU A 205 -12.46 -8.85 27.67
CA LEU A 205 -13.88 -8.74 27.97
C LEU A 205 -14.54 -10.13 28.13
N GLU A 206 -14.12 -11.11 27.35
CA GLU A 206 -14.60 -12.49 27.46
C GLU A 206 -14.13 -13.14 28.78
N GLN A 207 -12.87 -12.93 29.18
CA GLN A 207 -12.37 -13.36 30.50
C GLN A 207 -13.11 -12.69 31.66
N ASP A 208 -13.38 -11.39 31.55
CA ASP A 208 -14.14 -10.66 32.57
C ASP A 208 -15.61 -11.15 32.64
N LEU A 209 -16.24 -11.42 31.50
CA LEU A 209 -17.56 -12.04 31.45
C LEU A 209 -17.57 -13.44 32.08
N GLN A 210 -16.53 -14.25 31.83
CA GLN A 210 -16.39 -15.56 32.46
C GLN A 210 -16.28 -15.43 33.98
N ARG A 211 -15.42 -14.53 34.50
CA ARG A 211 -15.30 -14.24 35.93
C ARG A 211 -16.62 -13.80 36.55
N VAL A 212 -17.30 -12.84 35.94
CA VAL A 212 -18.61 -12.37 36.42
C VAL A 212 -19.65 -13.51 36.38
N SER A 213 -19.59 -14.39 35.39
CA SER A 213 -20.48 -15.55 35.33
C SER A 213 -20.19 -16.58 36.44
N GLU A 214 -18.91 -16.76 36.80
CA GLU A 214 -18.49 -17.62 37.91
C GLU A 214 -18.91 -17.01 39.25
N GLU A 215 -18.69 -15.71 39.45
CA GLU A 215 -19.17 -14.97 40.62
C GLU A 215 -20.71 -15.05 40.75
N ALA A 216 -21.44 -14.95 39.64
CA ALA A 216 -22.89 -15.12 39.66
C ALA A 216 -23.29 -16.55 40.05
N ARG A 217 -22.55 -17.57 39.59
CA ARG A 217 -22.79 -18.98 39.98
C ARG A 217 -22.50 -19.21 41.46
N THR A 218 -21.39 -18.67 41.99
CA THR A 218 -21.05 -18.81 43.42
C THR A 218 -22.08 -18.10 44.28
N LEU A 219 -22.45 -16.86 43.96
CA LEU A 219 -23.50 -16.12 44.68
C LEU A 219 -24.86 -16.83 44.62
N THR A 220 -25.18 -17.48 43.50
CA THR A 220 -26.40 -18.29 43.38
C THR A 220 -26.34 -19.52 44.29
N ALA A 221 -25.21 -20.22 44.34
CA ALA A 221 -25.00 -21.36 45.23
C ALA A 221 -25.04 -20.95 46.72
N GLU A 222 -24.42 -19.83 47.08
CA GLU A 222 -24.46 -19.25 48.43
C GLU A 222 -25.89 -18.89 48.84
N ARG A 223 -26.65 -18.26 47.93
CA ARG A 223 -28.07 -17.95 48.16
C ARG A 223 -28.89 -19.22 48.39
N ASP A 224 -28.68 -20.25 47.59
CA ASP A 224 -29.42 -21.50 47.70
C ASP A 224 -29.04 -22.27 48.98
N ALA A 225 -27.77 -22.27 49.36
CA ALA A 225 -27.30 -22.80 50.65
C ALA A 225 -27.94 -22.05 51.83
N ALA A 226 -27.91 -20.73 51.83
CA ALA A 226 -28.54 -19.90 52.86
C ALA A 226 -30.07 -20.14 52.94
N ARG A 227 -30.72 -20.43 51.80
CA ARG A 227 -32.13 -20.80 51.76
C ARG A 227 -32.38 -22.16 52.42
N THR A 228 -31.54 -23.16 52.14
CA THR A 228 -31.65 -24.46 52.80
C THR A 228 -31.37 -24.39 54.30
N GLU A 229 -30.41 -23.56 54.74
CA GLU A 229 -30.16 -23.31 56.17
C GLU A 229 -31.37 -22.64 56.83
N LYS A 230 -31.99 -21.67 56.15
CA LYS A 230 -33.23 -21.03 56.64
C LYS A 230 -34.37 -22.04 56.76
N ASP A 231 -34.56 -22.91 55.77
CA ASP A 231 -35.62 -23.92 55.77
C ASP A 231 -35.38 -24.96 56.89
N PHE A 232 -34.12 -25.37 57.09
CA PHE A 232 -33.73 -26.25 58.20
C PHE A 232 -33.98 -25.60 59.56
N ALA A 233 -33.54 -24.34 59.74
CA ALA A 233 -33.81 -23.58 60.96
C ALA A 233 -35.33 -23.41 61.20
N GLY A 234 -36.11 -23.23 60.14
CA GLY A 234 -37.58 -23.21 60.20
C GLY A 234 -38.15 -24.53 60.72
N ALA A 235 -37.69 -25.66 60.19
CA ALA A 235 -38.11 -26.99 60.63
C ALA A 235 -37.71 -27.28 62.10
N ASP A 236 -36.53 -26.84 62.52
CA ASP A 236 -36.09 -26.94 63.92
C ASP A 236 -36.97 -26.11 64.85
N VAL A 237 -37.35 -24.89 64.45
CA VAL A 237 -38.30 -24.06 65.19
C VAL A 237 -39.66 -24.74 65.30
N GLU A 238 -40.19 -25.32 64.22
CA GLU A 238 -41.44 -26.08 64.25
C GLU A 238 -41.35 -27.29 65.20
N ARG A 239 -40.24 -28.04 65.15
CA ARG A 239 -40.00 -29.19 66.04
C ARG A 239 -39.94 -28.76 67.50
N LEU A 240 -39.16 -27.73 67.82
CA LEU A 240 -39.04 -27.19 69.18
C LEU A 240 -40.38 -26.64 69.68
N THR A 241 -41.18 -26.04 68.80
CA THR A 241 -42.53 -25.57 69.13
C THR A 241 -43.45 -26.75 69.47
N ALA A 242 -43.40 -27.84 68.67
CA ALA A 242 -44.17 -29.05 68.95
C ALA A 242 -43.72 -29.78 70.23
N GLU A 243 -42.41 -29.79 70.53
CA GLU A 243 -41.86 -30.31 71.79
C GLU A 243 -42.34 -29.47 72.99
N LEU A 244 -42.35 -28.14 72.87
CA LEU A 244 -42.90 -27.25 73.89
C LEU A 244 -44.38 -27.51 74.14
N ASP A 245 -45.18 -27.71 73.10
CA ASP A 245 -46.61 -28.02 73.23
C ASP A 245 -46.86 -29.39 73.88
N ARG A 246 -46.03 -30.40 73.56
CA ARG A 246 -46.07 -31.70 74.25
C ARG A 246 -45.71 -31.57 75.72
N LEU A 247 -44.60 -30.90 76.03
CA LEU A 247 -44.17 -30.65 77.42
C LEU A 247 -45.23 -29.88 78.21
N ARG A 248 -45.91 -28.91 77.58
CA ARG A 248 -47.05 -28.21 78.21
C ARG A 248 -48.19 -29.17 78.54
N LYS A 249 -48.59 -30.03 77.60
CA LYS A 249 -49.62 -31.05 77.83
C LYS A 249 -49.22 -32.04 78.92
N ASP A 250 -47.95 -32.46 78.95
CA ASP A 250 -47.44 -33.36 79.99
C ASP A 250 -47.45 -32.67 81.37
N VAL A 251 -47.07 -31.39 81.44
CA VAL A 251 -47.18 -30.59 82.68
C VAL A 251 -48.63 -30.44 83.12
N GLU A 252 -49.57 -30.23 82.19
CA GLU A 252 -50.99 -30.21 82.50
C GLU A 252 -51.47 -31.58 83.00
N GLY A 253 -51.12 -32.67 82.33
CA GLY A 253 -51.47 -34.04 82.71
C GLY A 253 -50.93 -34.42 84.09
N THR A 254 -49.66 -34.09 84.37
CA THR A 254 -49.04 -34.31 85.69
C THR A 254 -49.72 -33.49 86.78
N ARG A 255 -50.10 -32.23 86.51
CA ARG A 255 -50.91 -31.44 87.46
C ARG A 255 -52.26 -32.07 87.76
N HIS A 256 -52.96 -32.61 86.76
CA HIS A 256 -54.22 -33.33 86.99
C HIS A 256 -53.99 -34.60 87.82
N SER A 257 -52.94 -35.37 87.53
CA SER A 257 -52.60 -36.56 88.31
C SER A 257 -52.25 -36.23 89.77
N LEU A 258 -51.51 -35.14 89.99
CA LEU A 258 -51.17 -34.65 91.32
C LEU A 258 -52.43 -34.24 92.09
N SER A 259 -53.35 -33.51 91.45
CA SER A 259 -54.63 -33.13 92.06
C SER A 259 -55.48 -34.36 92.43
N SER A 260 -55.50 -35.39 91.57
CA SER A 260 -56.19 -36.65 91.87
C SER A 260 -55.55 -37.37 93.05
N LEU A 261 -54.21 -37.45 93.09
CA LEU A 261 -53.45 -38.03 94.20
C LEU A 261 -53.68 -37.27 95.50
N GLU A 262 -53.75 -35.94 95.47
CA GLU A 262 -54.07 -35.11 96.64
C GLU A 262 -55.50 -35.40 97.16
N GLN A 263 -56.47 -35.59 96.26
CA GLN A 263 -57.83 -36.01 96.66
C GLN A 263 -57.86 -37.42 97.25
N GLU A 264 -57.14 -38.38 96.66
CA GLU A 264 -57.00 -39.74 97.21
C GLU A 264 -56.29 -39.74 98.57
N HIS A 265 -55.24 -38.95 98.72
CA HIS A 265 -54.56 -38.75 100.00
C HIS A 265 -55.50 -38.14 101.05
N GLY A 266 -56.37 -37.20 100.65
CA GLY A 266 -57.45 -36.68 101.51
C GLY A 266 -58.41 -37.78 101.98
N LYS A 267 -58.88 -38.64 101.06
CA LYS A 267 -59.79 -39.76 101.36
C LYS A 267 -59.15 -40.84 102.24
N THR A 268 -57.91 -41.19 101.96
CA THR A 268 -57.16 -42.18 102.76
C THR A 268 -56.88 -41.64 104.15
N ARG A 269 -56.57 -40.35 104.30
CA ARG A 269 -56.42 -39.70 105.60
C ARG A 269 -57.72 -39.74 106.42
N THR A 270 -58.87 -39.46 105.81
CA THR A 270 -60.17 -39.59 106.51
C THR A 270 -60.46 -41.04 106.88
N GLY A 271 -60.20 -42.00 106.00
CA GLY A 271 -60.34 -43.43 106.29
C GLY A 271 -59.42 -43.92 107.40
N ALA A 272 -58.18 -43.41 107.46
CA ALA A 272 -57.25 -43.70 108.55
C ALA A 272 -57.77 -43.18 109.90
N THR A 273 -58.32 -41.96 109.95
CA THR A 273 -58.91 -41.43 111.18
C THR A 273 -60.15 -42.22 111.64
N GLU A 274 -60.95 -42.75 110.72
CA GLU A 274 -62.07 -43.64 111.04
C GLU A 274 -61.60 -45.00 111.57
N LEU A 275 -60.58 -45.59 110.94
CA LEU A 275 -59.96 -46.84 111.40
C LEU A 275 -59.34 -46.69 112.79
N GLU A 276 -58.63 -45.58 113.06
CA GLU A 276 -58.12 -45.27 114.40
C GLU A 276 -59.26 -45.19 115.44
N GLY A 277 -60.39 -44.58 115.09
CA GLY A 277 -61.60 -44.59 115.93
C GLY A 277 -62.12 -46.00 116.21
N ARG A 278 -62.13 -46.88 115.19
CA ARG A 278 -62.60 -48.27 115.30
C ARG A 278 -61.64 -49.16 116.09
N VAL A 279 -60.34 -48.95 115.98
CA VAL A 279 -59.32 -49.63 116.80
C VAL A 279 -59.53 -49.28 118.26
N ARG A 280 -59.74 -48.00 118.63
CA ARG A 280 -60.04 -47.62 120.02
C ARG A 280 -61.28 -48.33 120.56
N TYR A 281 -62.31 -48.46 119.74
CA TYR A 281 -63.53 -49.18 120.11
C TYR A 281 -63.25 -50.67 120.36
N LEU A 282 -62.62 -51.37 119.42
CA LEU A 282 -62.30 -52.81 119.56
C LEU A 282 -61.35 -53.12 120.71
N THR A 283 -60.40 -52.24 121.02
CA THR A 283 -59.53 -52.40 122.19
C THR A 283 -60.33 -52.40 123.49
N SER A 284 -61.38 -51.58 123.59
CA SER A 284 -62.27 -51.59 124.77
C SER A 284 -63.07 -52.90 124.91
N GLU A 285 -63.59 -53.45 123.80
CA GLU A 285 -64.26 -54.76 123.83
C GLU A 285 -63.32 -55.91 124.21
N LEU A 286 -62.05 -55.84 123.78
CA LEU A 286 -61.05 -56.86 124.10
C LEU A 286 -60.75 -56.90 125.60
N ASP A 287 -60.67 -55.75 126.27
CA ASP A 287 -60.43 -55.68 127.71
C ASP A 287 -61.63 -56.21 128.52
N ASP A 288 -62.86 -55.94 128.07
CA ASP A 288 -64.08 -56.53 128.64
C ASP A 288 -64.11 -58.07 128.47
N ALA A 289 -63.67 -58.57 127.31
CA ALA A 289 -63.58 -60.01 127.04
C ALA A 289 -62.51 -60.69 127.90
N ARG A 290 -61.37 -60.03 128.15
CA ARG A 290 -60.30 -60.54 129.03
C ARG A 290 -60.76 -60.68 130.48
N GLN A 291 -61.53 -59.72 130.99
CA GLN A 291 -62.11 -59.82 132.34
C GLN A 291 -63.05 -61.03 132.47
N ARG A 292 -63.81 -61.36 131.41
CA ARG A 292 -64.67 -62.55 131.36
C ARG A 292 -63.86 -63.86 131.29
N ALA A 293 -62.74 -63.87 130.58
CA ALA A 293 -61.88 -65.05 130.45
C ALA A 293 -61.19 -65.42 131.77
N GLN A 294 -60.70 -64.43 132.54
CA GLN A 294 -60.11 -64.69 133.87
C GLN A 294 -61.10 -65.35 134.84
N ALA A 295 -62.36 -64.93 134.83
CA ALA A 295 -63.40 -65.56 135.67
C ALA A 295 -63.68 -67.03 135.28
N LEU A 296 -63.44 -67.42 134.03
CA LEU A 296 -63.61 -68.80 133.54
C LEU A 296 -62.39 -69.68 133.84
N GLU A 297 -61.16 -69.12 133.78
CA GLU A 297 -59.94 -69.84 134.13
C GLU A 297 -59.91 -70.27 135.61
N GLU A 298 -60.40 -69.44 136.53
CA GLU A 298 -60.49 -69.80 137.96
C GLU A 298 -61.45 -70.98 138.22
N SER A 299 -62.49 -71.14 137.39
CA SER A 299 -63.44 -72.25 137.43
C SER A 299 -62.86 -73.56 136.85
N ALA A 300 -62.05 -73.45 135.79
CA ALA A 300 -61.42 -74.60 135.14
C ALA A 300 -60.28 -75.23 135.97
N ALA A 301 -59.53 -74.42 136.74
CA ALA A 301 -58.46 -74.91 137.59
C ALA A 301 -58.95 -75.88 138.68
N GLN A 302 -60.16 -75.69 139.20
CA GLN A 302 -60.78 -76.58 140.20
C GLN A 302 -61.18 -77.95 139.62
N MET A 303 -61.36 -78.06 138.30
CA MET A 303 -61.74 -79.30 137.61
C MET A 303 -60.53 -80.16 137.21
N ALA A 304 -59.36 -79.55 136.99
CA ALA A 304 -58.18 -80.26 136.49
C ALA A 304 -57.48 -81.15 137.54
N GLU A 305 -57.50 -80.75 138.81
CA GLU A 305 -56.84 -81.49 139.90
C GLU A 305 -57.47 -82.88 140.11
N ALA A 306 -58.77 -83.04 139.83
CA ALA A 306 -59.49 -84.31 139.92
C ALA A 306 -59.10 -85.34 138.82
N SER A 307 -58.43 -84.93 137.75
CA SER A 307 -58.17 -85.77 136.56
C SER A 307 -56.74 -86.34 136.47
N SER A 308 -55.79 -85.83 137.26
CA SER A 308 -54.38 -86.26 137.16
C SER A 308 -54.07 -87.58 137.87
N GLU A 309 -54.95 -88.04 138.76
CA GLU A 309 -54.82 -89.36 139.41
C GLU A 309 -55.00 -90.53 138.43
N GLU A 310 -55.68 -90.35 137.30
CA GLU A 310 -55.97 -91.42 136.33
C GLU A 310 -54.81 -91.70 135.33
N LEU A 311 -53.86 -90.77 135.14
CA LEU A 311 -52.82 -90.86 134.09
C LEU A 311 -51.54 -91.61 134.52
N ALA A 312 -51.39 -91.92 135.81
CA ALA A 312 -50.22 -92.62 136.35
C ALA A 312 -50.10 -94.09 135.90
N GLU A 313 -51.16 -94.71 135.38
CA GLU A 313 -51.18 -96.14 135.04
C GLU A 313 -50.69 -96.49 133.61
N ALA A 314 -50.59 -95.53 132.67
CA ALA A 314 -50.40 -95.86 131.25
C ALA A 314 -48.95 -95.92 130.73
N SER A 315 -47.96 -95.34 131.42
CA SER A 315 -46.63 -95.08 130.83
C SER A 315 -45.62 -96.25 130.88
N ALA A 316 -45.93 -97.35 131.58
CA ALA A 316 -45.00 -98.47 131.77
C ALA A 316 -44.77 -99.36 130.52
N ALA A 317 -45.51 -99.18 129.42
CA ALA A 317 -45.52 -100.11 128.28
C ALA A 317 -44.56 -99.79 127.10
N LEU A 318 -43.97 -98.59 127.01
CA LEU A 318 -43.37 -98.07 125.76
C LEU A 318 -41.85 -98.32 125.56
N ALA A 319 -41.17 -98.99 126.49
CA ALA A 319 -39.69 -99.05 126.51
C ALA A 319 -39.02 -100.17 125.65
N ALA A 320 -39.75 -101.11 125.05
CA ALA A 320 -39.16 -102.37 124.57
C ALA A 320 -38.72 -102.44 123.07
N LEU A 321 -39.00 -101.46 122.20
CA LEU A 321 -38.89 -101.63 120.73
C LEU A 321 -37.70 -100.93 120.02
N LYS A 322 -36.59 -100.66 120.74
CA LYS A 322 -35.54 -99.73 120.31
C LYS A 322 -34.33 -100.26 119.48
N ALA A 323 -34.06 -101.54 119.24
CA ALA A 323 -32.64 -101.97 119.13
C ALA A 323 -32.03 -102.45 117.78
N GLU A 324 -32.71 -102.50 116.61
CA GLU A 324 -32.20 -103.33 115.47
C GLU A 324 -31.73 -102.59 114.19
N LYS A 325 -31.69 -101.25 114.13
CA LYS A 325 -31.57 -100.51 112.85
C LYS A 325 -30.16 -100.02 112.43
N GLU A 326 -29.10 -100.18 113.22
CA GLU A 326 -27.91 -99.30 113.09
C GLU A 326 -26.68 -99.74 112.25
N ASP A 327 -26.52 -100.98 111.75
CA ASP A 327 -25.14 -101.48 111.51
C ASP A 327 -24.48 -101.55 110.10
N LEU A 328 -25.08 -101.29 108.91
CA LEU A 328 -24.46 -101.81 107.66
C LEU A 328 -23.70 -100.94 106.62
N ASP A 329 -23.95 -99.66 106.31
CA ASP A 329 -23.47 -99.15 104.99
C ASP A 329 -22.34 -98.08 105.01
N LYS A 330 -21.15 -98.44 105.52
CA LYS A 330 -20.03 -97.49 105.76
C LYS A 330 -18.81 -97.44 104.80
N GLU A 331 -18.63 -98.22 103.72
CA GLU A 331 -17.27 -98.29 103.10
C GLU A 331 -17.16 -98.33 101.56
N ALA A 332 -16.82 -97.21 100.90
CA ALA A 332 -15.69 -97.10 99.93
C ALA A 332 -15.81 -95.90 98.96
N ALA A 333 -14.89 -94.94 99.08
CA ALA A 333 -14.78 -93.72 98.28
C ALA A 333 -13.31 -93.45 97.83
N ASP A 334 -13.16 -92.93 96.60
CA ASP A 334 -12.21 -91.91 96.09
C ASP A 334 -10.66 -92.04 96.21
N LEU A 335 -9.88 -91.67 95.15
CA LEU A 335 -9.46 -90.26 94.89
C LEU A 335 -8.39 -90.08 93.76
N PRO A 336 -8.58 -89.08 92.88
CA PRO A 336 -7.67 -88.62 91.81
C PRO A 336 -6.78 -87.43 92.25
N ARG A 337 -6.20 -86.71 91.26
CA ARG A 337 -5.60 -85.34 91.29
C ARG A 337 -4.07 -85.28 91.35
N LEU A 338 -3.49 -84.55 90.39
CA LEU A 338 -2.82 -83.24 90.61
C LEU A 338 -1.56 -83.06 89.75
N ARG A 339 -1.61 -82.24 88.68
CA ARG A 339 -0.51 -81.44 88.06
C ARG A 339 -0.78 -81.26 86.56
N HIS A 340 -1.71 -80.44 86.06
CA HIS A 340 -2.01 -79.05 86.38
C HIS A 340 -0.79 -78.11 86.48
N ALA A 341 -0.78 -77.15 85.56
CA ALA A 341 -0.29 -75.78 85.76
C ALA A 341 1.23 -75.52 85.64
N LEU A 342 1.65 -75.39 84.39
CA LEU A 342 2.62 -74.40 83.91
C LEU A 342 2.11 -73.96 82.52
N GLU A 343 0.92 -73.36 82.36
CA GLU A 343 0.69 -71.93 82.70
C GLU A 343 1.95 -71.11 82.36
N ALA A 344 1.94 -70.09 81.52
CA ALA A 344 0.94 -69.05 81.40
C ALA A 344 1.62 -67.92 80.59
N GLN A 345 0.86 -67.28 79.68
CA GLN A 345 0.96 -65.83 79.39
C GLN A 345 2.19 -65.41 78.53
N LEU A 346 2.15 -64.56 77.50
CA LEU A 346 1.23 -63.51 77.08
C LEU A 346 1.74 -62.96 75.74
N GLY A 347 0.84 -62.42 74.90
CA GLY A 347 1.21 -61.24 74.11
C GLY A 347 1.11 -61.34 72.59
N LYS A 348 -0.10 -61.54 72.06
CA LYS A 348 -0.51 -60.81 70.86
C LYS A 348 -0.27 -59.30 71.06
N VAL A 349 0.20 -58.56 70.04
CA VAL A 349 -0.61 -57.49 69.39
C VAL A 349 0.11 -56.62 68.34
N ARG A 350 1.42 -56.35 68.31
CA ARG A 350 1.83 -55.01 67.78
C ARG A 350 2.33 -54.74 66.35
N GLU A 351 2.44 -55.66 65.41
CA GLU A 351 2.99 -55.30 64.08
C GLU A 351 2.13 -55.75 62.89
N LEU A 352 1.00 -55.06 62.74
CA LEU A 352 0.46 -54.70 61.43
C LEU A 352 0.70 -53.20 61.29
N GLN A 353 1.53 -52.74 60.33
CA GLN A 353 1.52 -51.38 59.72
C GLN A 353 2.87 -51.05 59.04
N GLY A 354 3.10 -51.54 57.82
CA GLY A 354 4.29 -51.15 57.07
C GLY A 354 4.25 -51.46 55.57
N GLN A 355 3.73 -50.52 54.77
CA GLN A 355 4.09 -50.27 53.36
C GLN A 355 3.28 -51.07 52.30
N LEU A 356 2.41 -50.55 51.42
CA LEU A 356 1.96 -49.20 51.03
C LEU A 356 2.99 -48.08 51.15
N GLU A 357 4.11 -48.12 50.40
CA GLU A 357 4.87 -46.89 50.06
C GLU A 357 6.04 -47.01 49.05
N GLU A 358 6.00 -47.92 48.05
CA GLU A 358 6.91 -47.81 46.89
C GLU A 358 6.15 -47.62 45.56
N SER A 359 5.11 -46.79 45.64
CA SER A 359 4.54 -46.02 44.52
C SER A 359 5.27 -44.67 44.38
N ASN A 360 6.59 -44.62 44.49
CA ASN A 360 7.28 -43.34 44.50
C ASN A 360 8.55 -43.37 43.66
N ARG A 361 8.37 -42.92 42.42
CA ARG A 361 9.36 -42.23 41.57
C ARG A 361 9.73 -43.07 40.37
N HIS A 362 8.94 -42.92 39.32
CA HIS A 362 9.17 -41.89 38.29
C HIS A 362 10.22 -42.41 37.30
N ALA A 363 9.88 -42.60 36.03
CA ALA A 363 9.55 -41.48 35.15
C ALA A 363 10.61 -40.36 35.25
N SER A 364 11.84 -40.71 34.92
CA SER A 364 12.66 -39.87 34.04
C SER A 364 13.12 -40.84 32.94
N GLN A 365 12.44 -40.94 31.79
CA GLN A 365 12.44 -39.90 30.76
C GLN A 365 13.79 -39.20 30.66
N LEU A 366 14.15 -38.92 29.41
CA LEU A 366 15.46 -38.48 28.92
C LEU A 366 16.33 -39.68 28.54
N GLN A 367 16.72 -39.86 27.28
CA GLN A 367 16.58 -38.99 26.13
C GLN A 367 17.31 -39.71 24.99
N ASP A 368 16.81 -39.51 23.78
CA ASP A 368 17.62 -39.48 22.56
C ASP A 368 18.17 -40.82 22.07
N THR A 369 17.51 -41.47 21.12
CA THR A 369 17.82 -41.29 19.68
C THR A 369 19.32 -41.13 19.40
N LEU A 370 19.96 -42.18 18.87
CA LEU A 370 20.75 -42.14 17.63
C LEU A 370 21.68 -43.36 17.50
N HIS A 371 21.70 -43.91 16.29
CA HIS A 371 22.53 -45.03 15.77
C HIS A 371 21.84 -46.40 15.91
N ALA A 372 20.88 -46.77 15.05
CA ALA A 372 20.92 -46.81 13.59
C ALA A 372 22.13 -47.60 13.02
N HIS A 373 21.81 -48.77 12.46
CA HIS A 373 22.41 -49.43 11.29
C HIS A 373 23.94 -49.36 11.09
N SER A 374 24.66 -50.41 11.52
CA SER A 374 26.01 -50.68 11.00
C SER A 374 26.42 -52.15 10.89
N GLU A 375 25.50 -53.13 10.93
CA GLU A 375 25.87 -54.56 10.84
C GLU A 375 25.07 -55.35 9.79
N GLU A 376 24.85 -54.73 8.63
CA GLU A 376 24.30 -55.38 7.42
C GLU A 376 25.34 -55.42 6.26
N SER A 377 26.64 -55.47 6.57
CA SER A 377 27.72 -55.45 5.54
C SER A 377 28.90 -56.42 5.78
N ALA A 378 28.72 -57.45 6.62
CA ALA A 378 29.81 -58.39 6.95
C ALA A 378 29.64 -59.84 6.44
N ALA A 379 28.47 -60.25 5.92
CA ALA A 379 28.20 -61.64 5.56
C ALA A 379 28.23 -61.95 4.04
N LEU A 380 28.86 -61.09 3.22
CA LEU A 380 29.16 -61.32 1.80
C LEU A 380 30.67 -61.57 1.55
N ARG A 381 31.34 -62.30 2.47
CA ARG A 381 32.75 -62.72 2.33
C ARG A 381 32.94 -64.25 2.22
N GLY A 382 31.87 -65.05 2.26
CA GLY A 382 31.95 -66.52 2.19
C GLY A 382 31.89 -67.13 0.77
N GLU A 383 31.54 -66.35 -0.26
CA GLU A 383 31.30 -66.88 -1.62
C GLU A 383 32.52 -66.79 -2.55
N LEU A 384 33.69 -66.33 -2.07
CA LEU A 384 34.87 -66.07 -2.92
C LEU A 384 36.00 -67.13 -2.81
N GLU A 385 35.96 -68.03 -1.82
CA GLU A 385 36.97 -69.09 -1.66
C GLU A 385 36.66 -70.38 -2.45
N ALA A 386 35.44 -70.54 -2.98
CA ALA A 386 35.04 -71.73 -3.74
C ALA A 386 35.41 -71.68 -5.24
N VAL A 387 35.81 -70.52 -5.79
CA VAL A 387 36.11 -70.34 -7.23
C VAL A 387 37.61 -70.48 -7.56
N GLN A 388 38.51 -70.42 -6.56
CA GLN A 388 39.96 -70.52 -6.80
C GLN A 388 40.50 -71.96 -6.96
N SER A 389 39.74 -72.99 -6.59
CA SER A 389 40.17 -74.40 -6.67
C SER A 389 39.86 -75.09 -8.01
N GLN A 390 39.03 -74.50 -8.89
CA GLN A 390 38.72 -75.08 -10.22
C GLN A 390 39.69 -74.63 -11.34
N MET A 391 40.42 -73.52 -11.18
CA MET A 391 41.27 -72.95 -12.25
C MET A 391 42.64 -73.66 -12.42
N GLN A 392 43.16 -74.29 -11.36
CA GLN A 392 44.50 -74.92 -11.40
C GLN A 392 44.54 -76.32 -12.04
N ALA A 393 43.38 -76.93 -12.32
CA ALA A 393 43.31 -78.27 -12.91
C ALA A 393 43.35 -78.29 -14.46
N GLU A 394 42.99 -77.20 -15.14
CA GLU A 394 42.95 -77.14 -16.61
C GLU A 394 44.30 -76.76 -17.25
N GLU A 395 45.17 -76.04 -16.56
CA GLU A 395 46.47 -75.60 -17.11
C GLU A 395 47.48 -76.76 -17.33
N GLN A 396 47.37 -77.86 -16.58
CA GLN A 396 48.30 -78.99 -16.71
C GLN A 396 48.00 -79.92 -17.90
N ARG A 397 46.79 -79.88 -18.49
CA ARG A 397 46.45 -80.72 -19.66
C ARG A 397 46.92 -80.12 -20.99
N ALA A 398 47.04 -78.81 -21.11
CA ALA A 398 47.42 -78.14 -22.36
C ALA A 398 48.92 -78.24 -22.73
N ARG A 399 49.81 -78.61 -21.80
CA ARG A 399 51.27 -78.66 -22.05
C ARG A 399 51.77 -79.99 -22.63
N ALA A 400 51.00 -81.08 -22.57
CA ALA A 400 51.46 -82.40 -23.05
C ALA A 400 51.22 -82.63 -24.56
N GLU A 401 50.28 -81.92 -25.19
CA GLU A 401 49.89 -82.15 -26.59
C GLU A 401 50.75 -81.38 -27.62
N LEU A 402 51.58 -80.42 -27.17
CA LEU A 402 52.41 -79.58 -28.05
C LEU A 402 53.74 -80.23 -28.48
N ASP A 403 54.31 -81.10 -27.63
CA ASP A 403 55.65 -81.67 -27.88
C ASP A 403 55.68 -82.83 -28.89
N GLU A 404 54.54 -83.49 -29.17
CA GLU A 404 54.48 -84.64 -30.08
C GLU A 404 54.32 -84.24 -31.57
N ALA A 405 53.81 -83.03 -31.85
CA ALA A 405 53.56 -82.56 -33.21
C ALA A 405 54.82 -82.05 -33.94
N LEU A 406 55.79 -81.49 -33.21
CA LEU A 406 56.99 -80.85 -33.78
C LEU A 406 58.02 -81.84 -34.36
N GLY A 407 57.98 -83.12 -33.97
CA GLY A 407 58.95 -84.13 -34.40
C GLY A 407 58.76 -84.64 -35.85
N ARG A 408 57.54 -84.62 -36.40
CA ARG A 408 57.22 -85.23 -37.71
C ARG A 408 57.47 -84.28 -38.90
N GLU A 409 57.55 -82.97 -38.66
CA GLU A 409 57.75 -81.94 -39.69
C GLU A 409 59.21 -81.88 -40.23
N GLY A 410 60.20 -82.28 -39.42
CA GLY A 410 61.62 -82.12 -39.75
C GLY A 410 62.16 -83.07 -40.83
N GLN A 411 61.57 -84.26 -41.00
CA GLN A 411 62.09 -85.28 -41.91
C GLN A 411 61.58 -85.11 -43.36
N ALA A 412 60.42 -84.48 -43.56
CA ALA A 412 59.85 -84.22 -44.88
C ALA A 412 60.54 -83.06 -45.64
N ARG A 413 61.18 -82.12 -44.92
CA ARG A 413 61.81 -80.92 -45.54
C ARG A 413 63.06 -81.23 -46.36
N LYS A 414 63.92 -82.17 -45.93
CA LYS A 414 65.23 -82.42 -46.57
C LYS A 414 65.13 -83.11 -47.94
N ALA A 415 64.08 -83.90 -48.19
CA ALA A 415 63.91 -84.61 -49.45
C ALA A 415 63.42 -83.71 -50.60
N LEU A 416 62.81 -82.55 -50.29
CA LEU A 416 62.29 -81.60 -51.27
C LEU A 416 63.34 -80.58 -51.76
N GLU A 417 64.38 -80.29 -50.97
CA GLU A 417 65.42 -79.29 -51.32
C GLU A 417 66.25 -79.70 -52.55
N VAL A 418 66.57 -80.98 -52.72
CA VAL A 418 67.44 -81.45 -53.81
C VAL A 418 66.75 -81.36 -55.17
N LYS A 419 65.45 -81.68 -55.24
CA LYS A 419 64.66 -81.57 -56.49
C LYS A 419 64.28 -80.13 -56.85
N LEU A 420 64.32 -79.23 -55.87
CA LEU A 420 64.15 -77.80 -56.08
C LEU A 420 65.35 -77.18 -56.83
N ALA A 421 66.58 -77.60 -56.55
CA ALA A 421 67.79 -76.98 -57.12
C ALA A 421 67.88 -77.10 -58.66
N GLU A 422 67.62 -78.27 -59.23
CA GLU A 422 67.71 -78.49 -60.69
C GLU A 422 66.58 -77.81 -61.47
N ARG A 423 65.36 -77.78 -60.91
CA ARG A 423 64.23 -77.05 -61.47
C ARG A 423 64.44 -75.53 -61.43
N THR A 424 65.21 -75.04 -60.44
CA THR A 424 65.50 -73.62 -60.25
C THR A 424 66.41 -73.07 -61.36
N GLN A 425 67.38 -73.85 -61.85
CA GLN A 425 68.33 -73.36 -62.85
C GLN A 425 67.69 -73.20 -64.25
N GLN A 426 66.77 -74.10 -64.62
CA GLN A 426 65.99 -74.00 -65.86
C GLN A 426 64.87 -72.94 -65.78
N LEU A 427 64.30 -72.73 -64.58
CA LEU A 427 63.39 -71.60 -64.32
C LEU A 427 64.11 -70.24 -64.41
N GLN A 428 65.35 -70.10 -63.96
CA GLN A 428 66.05 -68.80 -63.95
C GLN A 428 66.32 -68.21 -65.34
N THR A 429 66.56 -69.04 -66.36
CA THR A 429 66.79 -68.56 -67.72
C THR A 429 65.49 -68.16 -68.42
N ALA A 430 64.40 -68.92 -68.21
CA ALA A 430 63.08 -68.57 -68.72
C ALA A 430 62.45 -67.39 -67.96
N GLN A 431 62.69 -67.29 -66.65
CA GLN A 431 62.26 -66.19 -65.80
C GLN A 431 62.93 -64.87 -66.15
N LYS A 432 64.18 -64.85 -66.64
CA LYS A 432 64.82 -63.58 -67.02
C LYS A 432 64.19 -62.96 -68.28
N SER A 433 63.83 -63.78 -69.27
CA SER A 433 63.12 -63.31 -70.46
C SER A 433 61.64 -63.00 -70.17
N GLU A 434 60.99 -63.77 -69.31
CA GLU A 434 59.61 -63.52 -68.88
C GLU A 434 59.52 -62.33 -67.92
N ALA A 435 60.52 -62.08 -67.07
CA ALA A 435 60.58 -60.91 -66.20
C ALA A 435 60.78 -59.61 -66.97
N ALA A 436 61.54 -59.60 -68.06
CA ALA A 436 61.69 -58.42 -68.90
C ALA A 436 60.36 -58.06 -69.61
N ALA A 437 59.66 -59.05 -70.15
CA ALA A 437 58.34 -58.86 -70.77
C ALA A 437 57.24 -58.54 -69.74
N LYS A 438 57.30 -59.14 -68.54
CA LYS A 438 56.40 -58.80 -67.43
C LYS A 438 56.67 -57.40 -66.89
N GLN A 439 57.92 -56.97 -66.74
CA GLN A 439 58.23 -55.62 -66.27
C GLN A 439 57.71 -54.54 -67.23
N GLU A 440 57.75 -54.78 -68.54
CA GLU A 440 57.17 -53.85 -69.51
C GLU A 440 55.63 -53.85 -69.46
N ASN A 441 55.00 -55.03 -69.36
CA ASN A 441 53.54 -55.12 -69.19
C ASN A 441 53.05 -54.60 -67.84
N ASP A 442 53.79 -54.79 -66.76
CA ASP A 442 53.50 -54.28 -65.43
C ASP A 442 53.66 -52.76 -65.40
N SER A 443 54.65 -52.20 -66.12
CA SER A 443 54.76 -50.75 -66.25
C SER A 443 53.60 -50.13 -67.04
N ARG A 444 53.07 -50.84 -68.04
CA ARG A 444 51.89 -50.43 -68.80
C ARG A 444 50.60 -50.62 -68.00
N ALA A 445 50.49 -51.73 -67.26
CA ALA A 445 49.37 -52.03 -66.38
C ALA A 445 49.31 -51.06 -65.18
N GLU A 446 50.44 -50.69 -64.59
CA GLU A 446 50.49 -49.68 -63.52
C GLU A 446 50.21 -48.28 -64.05
N ARG A 447 50.62 -47.95 -65.28
CA ARG A 447 50.20 -46.69 -65.94
C ARG A 447 48.69 -46.67 -66.23
N LEU A 448 48.12 -47.79 -66.68
CA LEU A 448 46.67 -47.91 -66.89
C LEU A 448 45.91 -47.85 -65.56
N LYS A 449 46.34 -48.56 -64.52
CA LYS A 449 45.76 -48.45 -63.18
C LYS A 449 45.91 -47.06 -62.59
N ALA A 450 47.02 -46.36 -62.84
CA ALA A 450 47.20 -44.98 -62.39
C ALA A 450 46.23 -44.04 -63.10
N LEU A 451 46.03 -44.20 -64.42
CA LEU A 451 45.04 -43.45 -65.19
C LEU A 451 43.60 -43.81 -64.80
N GLU A 452 43.30 -45.07 -64.53
CA GLU A 452 42.00 -45.53 -64.01
C GLU A 452 41.71 -44.99 -62.62
N ARG A 453 42.71 -44.97 -61.72
CA ARG A 453 42.60 -44.33 -60.40
C ARG A 453 42.42 -42.82 -60.51
N GLN A 454 43.09 -42.16 -61.45
CA GLN A 454 42.90 -40.73 -61.70
C GLN A 454 41.50 -40.45 -62.26
N LEU A 455 41.02 -41.29 -63.19
CA LEU A 455 39.68 -41.18 -63.74
C LEU A 455 38.61 -41.46 -62.68
N GLN A 456 38.79 -42.49 -61.84
CA GLN A 456 37.90 -42.78 -60.71
C GLN A 456 37.91 -41.64 -59.70
N ALA A 457 39.08 -41.07 -59.37
CA ALA A 457 39.16 -39.92 -58.47
C ALA A 457 38.46 -38.68 -59.05
N GLU A 458 38.56 -38.43 -60.35
CA GLU A 458 37.82 -37.33 -61.00
C GLU A 458 36.31 -37.60 -61.10
N VAL A 459 35.90 -38.84 -61.34
CA VAL A 459 34.49 -39.24 -61.29
C VAL A 459 33.94 -39.09 -59.88
N GLU A 460 34.68 -39.52 -58.86
CA GLU A 460 34.30 -39.36 -57.45
C GLU A 460 34.21 -37.89 -57.07
N LYS A 461 35.18 -37.05 -57.45
CA LYS A 461 35.11 -35.60 -57.26
C LYS A 461 33.90 -34.98 -57.94
N ARG A 462 33.57 -35.42 -59.16
CA ARG A 462 32.40 -34.94 -59.88
C ARG A 462 31.10 -35.38 -59.21
N THR A 463 31.01 -36.62 -58.74
CA THR A 463 29.84 -37.09 -57.98
C THR A 463 29.71 -36.40 -56.62
N GLN A 464 30.82 -36.06 -55.97
CA GLN A 464 30.82 -35.28 -54.73
C GLN A 464 30.41 -33.82 -55.00
N ALA A 465 30.83 -33.24 -56.13
CA ALA A 465 30.39 -31.91 -56.54
C ALA A 465 28.90 -31.88 -56.92
N GLU A 466 28.40 -32.92 -57.58
CA GLU A 466 26.98 -33.09 -57.91
C GLU A 466 26.14 -33.33 -56.64
N ALA A 467 26.64 -34.12 -55.68
CA ALA A 467 25.99 -34.31 -54.37
C ALA A 467 25.93 -32.99 -53.58
N LYS A 468 27.03 -32.24 -53.52
CA LYS A 468 27.06 -30.90 -52.91
C LYS A 468 26.13 -29.92 -53.64
N GLY A 469 26.05 -30.00 -54.96
CA GLY A 469 25.09 -29.22 -55.75
C GLY A 469 23.63 -29.58 -55.44
N GLY A 470 23.34 -30.86 -55.19
CA GLY A 470 22.03 -31.33 -54.73
C GLY A 470 21.70 -30.88 -53.31
N GLU A 471 22.66 -30.90 -52.39
CA GLU A 471 22.50 -30.37 -51.02
C GLU A 471 22.26 -28.87 -51.02
N LEU A 472 23.03 -28.10 -51.80
CA LEU A 472 22.83 -26.66 -51.94
C LEU A 472 21.44 -26.33 -52.52
N ARG A 473 20.93 -27.12 -53.48
CA ARG A 473 19.56 -26.96 -54.00
C ARG A 473 18.51 -27.25 -52.93
N ARG A 474 18.66 -28.33 -52.16
CA ARG A 474 17.75 -28.63 -51.03
C ARG A 474 17.76 -27.54 -49.99
N GLN A 475 18.94 -27.01 -49.65
CA GLN A 475 19.05 -25.86 -48.74
C GLN A 475 18.35 -24.64 -49.30
N LEU A 476 18.46 -24.38 -50.61
CA LEU A 476 17.80 -23.26 -51.27
C LEU A 476 16.26 -23.42 -51.27
N ASP A 477 15.76 -24.64 -51.51
CA ASP A 477 14.34 -24.97 -51.41
C ASP A 477 13.83 -24.87 -49.96
N GLU A 478 14.63 -25.28 -48.97
CA GLU A 478 14.32 -25.10 -47.54
C GLU A 478 14.31 -23.63 -47.13
N TYR A 479 15.25 -22.82 -47.63
CA TYR A 479 15.25 -21.37 -47.40
C TYR A 479 14.05 -20.68 -48.07
N GLN A 480 13.63 -21.14 -49.25
CA GLN A 480 12.43 -20.64 -49.91
C GLN A 480 11.17 -21.02 -49.13
N GLY A 481 11.06 -22.27 -48.67
CA GLY A 481 9.96 -22.70 -47.79
C GLY A 481 9.91 -21.91 -46.48
N ALA A 482 11.04 -21.71 -45.81
CA ALA A 482 11.13 -20.88 -44.62
C ALA A 482 10.78 -19.40 -44.90
N HIS A 483 11.12 -18.88 -46.09
CA HIS A 483 10.74 -17.54 -46.51
C HIS A 483 9.22 -17.42 -46.76
N GLU A 484 8.59 -18.43 -47.35
CA GLU A 484 7.14 -18.48 -47.53
C GLU A 484 6.40 -18.60 -46.19
N GLU A 485 6.91 -19.44 -45.27
CA GLU A 485 6.38 -19.56 -43.91
C GLU A 485 6.49 -18.25 -43.14
N THR A 486 7.66 -17.59 -43.17
CA THR A 486 7.84 -16.28 -42.51
C THR A 486 7.02 -15.18 -43.16
N SER A 487 6.84 -15.20 -44.49
CA SER A 487 5.97 -14.27 -45.19
C SER A 487 4.50 -14.48 -44.82
N SER A 488 4.04 -15.73 -44.71
CA SER A 488 2.68 -16.05 -44.27
C SER A 488 2.45 -15.68 -42.80
N ALA A 489 3.47 -15.85 -41.94
CA ALA A 489 3.43 -15.43 -40.55
C ALA A 489 3.36 -13.90 -40.43
N LEU A 490 4.15 -13.17 -41.22
CA LEU A 490 4.09 -11.70 -41.32
C LEU A 490 2.73 -11.21 -41.79
N GLU A 491 2.12 -11.89 -42.77
CA GLU A 491 0.80 -11.54 -43.26
C GLU A 491 -0.29 -11.81 -42.19
N SER A 492 -0.17 -12.91 -41.45
CA SER A 492 -1.04 -13.19 -40.30
C SER A 492 -0.88 -12.14 -39.19
N GLN A 493 0.35 -11.68 -38.92
CA GLN A 493 0.62 -10.62 -37.95
C GLN A 493 0.07 -9.27 -38.42
N ARG A 494 0.12 -8.96 -39.73
CA ARG A 494 -0.50 -7.75 -40.29
C ARG A 494 -2.01 -7.76 -40.15
N VAL A 495 -2.65 -8.91 -40.38
CA VAL A 495 -4.09 -9.06 -40.16
C VAL A 495 -4.44 -8.90 -38.68
N GLN A 496 -3.65 -9.46 -37.77
CA GLN A 496 -3.84 -9.26 -36.32
C GLN A 496 -3.61 -7.80 -35.91
N ALA A 497 -2.59 -7.12 -36.45
CA ALA A 497 -2.33 -5.71 -36.20
C ALA A 497 -3.51 -4.84 -36.68
N ALA A 498 -4.05 -5.10 -37.87
CA ALA A 498 -5.22 -4.40 -38.38
C ALA A 498 -6.49 -4.64 -37.53
N GLN A 499 -6.65 -5.85 -36.98
CA GLN A 499 -7.75 -6.15 -36.04
C GLN A 499 -7.58 -5.40 -34.71
N LEU A 500 -6.35 -5.29 -34.20
CA LEU A 500 -6.05 -4.53 -33.00
C LEU A 500 -6.23 -3.02 -33.22
N GLU A 501 -5.84 -2.49 -34.37
CA GLU A 501 -6.10 -1.09 -34.74
C GLU A 501 -7.60 -0.80 -34.83
N ALA A 502 -8.40 -1.70 -35.42
CA ALA A 502 -9.85 -1.58 -35.43
C ALA A 502 -10.46 -1.62 -34.02
N ALA A 503 -9.94 -2.49 -33.14
CA ALA A 503 -10.37 -2.57 -31.74
C ALA A 503 -9.98 -1.30 -30.95
N LEU A 504 -8.79 -0.76 -31.18
CA LEU A 504 -8.32 0.50 -30.60
C LEU A 504 -9.18 1.68 -31.06
N GLY A 505 -9.54 1.74 -32.34
CA GLY A 505 -10.48 2.74 -32.86
C GLY A 505 -11.84 2.69 -32.16
N GLY A 506 -12.36 1.48 -31.90
CA GLY A 506 -13.59 1.29 -31.12
C GLY A 506 -13.47 1.74 -29.65
N GLU A 507 -12.33 1.51 -29.00
CA GLU A 507 -12.06 1.99 -27.64
C GLU A 507 -11.85 3.51 -27.58
N GLU A 508 -11.26 4.12 -28.61
CA GLU A 508 -11.16 5.58 -28.72
C GLU A 508 -12.53 6.25 -28.85
N GLU A 509 -13.45 5.66 -29.61
CA GLU A 509 -14.83 6.15 -29.69
C GLU A 509 -15.56 6.02 -28.35
N LYS A 510 -15.38 4.90 -27.64
CA LYS A 510 -15.90 4.74 -26.27
C LYS A 510 -15.30 5.75 -25.30
N ARG A 511 -13.99 6.02 -25.39
CA ARG A 511 -13.29 7.01 -24.58
C ARG A 511 -13.82 8.41 -24.86
N LYS A 512 -14.01 8.80 -26.12
CA LYS A 512 -14.64 10.07 -26.51
C LYS A 512 -16.07 10.17 -25.95
N GLY A 513 -16.85 9.08 -26.00
CA GLY A 513 -18.19 9.03 -25.40
C GLY A 513 -18.18 9.16 -23.88
N LEU A 514 -17.23 8.53 -23.18
CA LEU A 514 -17.06 8.66 -21.73
C LEU A 514 -16.56 10.05 -21.33
N GLU A 515 -15.67 10.64 -22.12
CA GLU A 515 -15.15 11.99 -21.91
C GLU A 515 -16.26 13.04 -22.06
N GLN A 516 -17.13 12.89 -23.07
CA GLN A 516 -18.34 13.72 -23.19
C GLN A 516 -19.26 13.56 -21.97
N LYS A 517 -19.48 12.33 -21.49
CA LYS A 517 -20.26 12.09 -20.27
C LYS A 517 -19.61 12.70 -19.03
N PHE A 518 -18.29 12.65 -18.93
CA PHE A 518 -17.56 13.27 -17.83
C PHE A 518 -17.66 14.79 -17.87
N GLN A 519 -17.57 15.40 -19.05
CA GLN A 519 -17.79 16.84 -19.24
C GLN A 519 -19.23 17.25 -18.88
N THR A 520 -20.25 16.46 -19.23
CA THR A 520 -21.63 16.75 -18.82
C THR A 520 -21.80 16.64 -17.30
N LEU A 521 -21.28 15.58 -16.68
CA LEU A 521 -21.34 15.40 -15.22
C LEU A 521 -20.57 16.49 -14.47
N THR A 522 -19.45 16.96 -15.02
CA THR A 522 -18.67 18.07 -14.44
C THR A 522 -19.47 19.36 -14.48
N ARG A 523 -20.12 19.66 -15.61
CA ARG A 523 -21.01 20.83 -15.73
C ARG A 523 -22.21 20.74 -14.79
N GLU A 524 -22.79 19.55 -14.63
CA GLU A 524 -23.89 19.31 -13.68
C GLU A 524 -23.43 19.49 -12.22
N LEU A 525 -22.23 19.03 -11.87
CA LEU A 525 -21.62 19.25 -10.56
C LEU A 525 -21.30 20.72 -10.30
N GLU A 526 -20.78 21.44 -11.28
CA GLU A 526 -20.55 22.89 -11.19
C GLU A 526 -21.85 23.66 -11.03
N ALA A 527 -22.90 23.29 -11.79
CA ALA A 527 -24.22 23.86 -11.64
C ALA A 527 -24.81 23.57 -10.25
N ALA A 528 -24.68 22.34 -9.76
CA ALA A 528 -25.12 21.96 -8.42
C ALA A 528 -24.36 22.70 -7.32
N ARG A 529 -23.03 22.84 -7.44
CA ARG A 529 -22.19 23.64 -6.52
C ARG A 529 -22.59 25.11 -6.51
N SER A 530 -22.84 25.69 -7.69
CA SER A 530 -23.32 27.07 -7.78
C SER A 530 -24.71 27.24 -7.16
N GLY A 531 -25.56 26.21 -7.25
CA GLY A 531 -26.85 26.14 -6.58
C GLY A 531 -26.71 26.05 -5.07
N GLU A 532 -25.80 25.21 -4.59
CA GLU A 532 -25.49 25.07 -3.16
C GLU A 532 -24.91 26.35 -2.58
N GLU A 533 -24.03 27.04 -3.30
CA GLU A 533 -23.46 28.32 -2.87
C GLU A 533 -24.52 29.44 -2.82
N LYS A 534 -25.47 29.45 -3.77
CA LYS A 534 -26.66 30.32 -3.71
C LYS A 534 -27.55 29.96 -2.51
N ALA A 535 -27.77 28.69 -2.24
CA ALA A 535 -28.55 28.25 -1.08
C ALA A 535 -27.85 28.59 0.25
N ARG A 536 -26.53 28.44 0.33
CA ARG A 536 -25.71 28.81 1.51
C ARG A 536 -25.70 30.32 1.73
N SER A 537 -25.55 31.12 0.68
CA SER A 537 -25.62 32.59 0.80
C SER A 537 -27.03 33.07 1.20
N GLN A 538 -28.08 32.45 0.69
CA GLN A 538 -29.45 32.68 1.15
C GLN A 538 -29.65 32.25 2.61
N ALA A 539 -29.14 31.09 3.02
CA ALA A 539 -29.20 30.62 4.40
C ALA A 539 -28.42 31.56 5.35
N ALA A 540 -27.27 32.08 4.93
CA ALA A 540 -26.51 33.09 5.70
C ALA A 540 -27.27 34.42 5.79
N GLN A 541 -27.96 34.85 4.73
CA GLN A 541 -28.84 36.02 4.77
C GLN A 541 -30.02 35.80 5.73
N VAL A 542 -30.64 34.63 5.72
CA VAL A 542 -31.71 34.28 6.66
C VAL A 542 -31.16 34.21 8.08
N ALA A 543 -29.99 33.61 8.31
CA ALA A 543 -29.36 33.55 9.63
C ALA A 543 -29.04 34.95 10.18
N THR A 544 -28.53 35.87 9.34
CA THR A 544 -28.31 37.26 9.75
C THR A 544 -29.60 38.02 10.00
N GLN A 545 -30.68 37.74 9.25
CA GLN A 545 -32.01 38.29 9.54
C GLN A 545 -32.57 37.75 10.86
N VAL A 546 -32.45 36.44 11.12
CA VAL A 546 -32.85 35.83 12.39
C VAL A 546 -32.04 36.42 13.55
N GLN A 547 -30.74 36.63 13.38
CA GLN A 547 -29.90 37.27 14.38
C GLN A 547 -30.34 38.71 14.65
N LYS A 548 -30.59 39.50 13.60
CA LYS A 548 -31.14 40.88 13.75
C LYS A 548 -32.49 40.87 14.45
N LEU A 549 -33.37 39.91 14.14
CA LEU A 549 -34.65 39.76 14.81
C LEU A 549 -34.47 39.37 16.28
N GLN A 550 -33.56 38.45 16.60
CA GLN A 550 -33.23 38.08 17.98
C GLN A 550 -32.65 39.25 18.76
N ASP A 551 -31.76 40.03 18.16
CA ASP A 551 -31.16 41.21 18.80
C ASP A 551 -32.20 42.32 18.97
N SER A 552 -33.10 42.51 18.01
CA SER A 552 -34.25 43.42 18.15
C SER A 552 -35.22 42.96 19.24
N LEU A 553 -35.47 41.65 19.35
CA LEU A 553 -36.33 41.07 20.38
C LEU A 553 -35.68 41.21 21.76
N LYS A 554 -34.36 41.01 21.88
CA LYS A 554 -33.60 41.26 23.11
C LYS A 554 -33.65 42.75 23.48
N ALA A 555 -33.43 43.65 22.52
CA ALA A 555 -33.53 45.08 22.75
C ALA A 555 -34.94 45.49 23.19
N GLU A 556 -35.98 44.97 22.55
CA GLU A 556 -37.36 45.26 22.94
C GLU A 556 -37.72 44.62 24.29
N SER A 557 -37.18 43.44 24.61
CA SER A 557 -37.33 42.83 25.92
C SER A 557 -36.66 43.67 27.02
N GLN A 558 -35.45 44.19 26.78
CA GLN A 558 -34.75 45.09 27.69
C GLN A 558 -35.48 46.43 27.83
N LYS A 559 -36.05 46.94 26.74
CA LYS A 559 -36.89 48.14 26.75
C LYS A 559 -38.19 47.92 27.51
N SER A 560 -38.80 46.73 27.39
CA SER A 560 -39.98 46.36 28.16
C SER A 560 -39.67 46.19 29.65
N LEU A 561 -38.48 45.68 29.98
CA LEU A 561 -37.99 45.58 31.35
C LEU A 561 -37.69 46.97 31.93
N SER A 562 -37.02 47.84 31.18
CA SER A 562 -36.76 49.21 31.63
C SER A 562 -38.04 50.04 31.74
N LEU A 563 -39.02 49.84 30.85
CA LEU A 563 -40.37 50.42 30.99
C LEU A 563 -41.10 49.87 32.20
N ARG A 564 -41.01 48.56 32.48
CA ARG A 564 -41.58 47.96 33.69
C ARG A 564 -40.90 48.51 34.95
N GLU A 565 -39.58 48.65 34.95
CA GLU A 565 -38.82 49.26 36.05
C GLU A 565 -39.18 50.73 36.23
N GLN A 566 -39.28 51.50 35.14
CA GLN A 566 -39.71 52.90 35.18
C GLN A 566 -41.15 53.05 35.67
N LEU A 567 -42.07 52.20 35.21
CA LEU A 567 -43.45 52.16 35.72
C LEU A 567 -43.49 51.73 37.18
N SER A 568 -42.67 50.76 37.60
CA SER A 568 -42.57 50.35 39.01
C SER A 568 -42.00 51.46 39.89
N ALA A 569 -41.01 52.20 39.40
CA ALA A 569 -40.41 53.33 40.08
C ALA A 569 -41.34 54.55 40.11
N GLN A 570 -42.14 54.76 39.06
CA GLN A 570 -43.18 55.80 39.04
C GLN A 570 -44.36 55.43 39.95
N LEU A 571 -44.71 54.16 40.05
CA LEU A 571 -45.73 53.69 40.99
C LEU A 571 -45.22 53.78 42.44
N ALA A 572 -43.98 53.39 42.71
CA ALA A 572 -43.37 53.48 44.05
C ALA A 572 -43.08 54.94 44.48
N GLY A 573 -42.49 55.75 43.62
CA GLY A 573 -42.19 57.16 43.90
C GLY A 573 -43.42 58.07 43.88
N GLY A 574 -44.42 57.74 43.05
CA GLY A 574 -45.70 58.44 43.01
C GLY A 574 -46.56 58.18 44.23
N SER A 575 -46.61 56.91 44.71
CA SER A 575 -47.34 56.57 45.93
C SER A 575 -46.64 57.05 47.20
N GLU A 576 -45.31 57.00 47.30
CA GLU A 576 -44.60 57.48 48.50
C GLU A 576 -44.62 59.00 48.65
N ALA A 577 -44.57 59.76 47.56
CA ALA A 577 -44.63 61.22 47.62
C ALA A 577 -46.05 61.74 47.93
N THR A 578 -47.11 61.04 47.48
CA THR A 578 -48.49 61.35 47.88
C THR A 578 -48.81 60.85 49.28
N ILE A 579 -48.30 59.68 49.69
CA ILE A 579 -48.44 59.18 51.07
C ILE A 579 -47.71 60.11 52.05
N ARG A 580 -46.49 60.59 51.76
CA ARG A 580 -45.81 61.56 52.63
C ARG A 580 -46.57 62.88 52.75
N LYS A 581 -47.07 63.45 51.64
CA LYS A 581 -47.87 64.67 51.69
C LYS A 581 -49.17 64.50 52.50
N LEU A 582 -49.87 63.37 52.31
CA LEU A 582 -51.08 63.07 53.07
C LEU A 582 -50.78 62.73 54.54
N THR A 583 -49.61 62.17 54.84
CA THR A 583 -49.17 61.88 56.21
C THR A 583 -48.80 63.17 56.95
N ASP A 584 -48.07 64.08 56.31
CA ASP A 584 -47.73 65.39 56.87
C ASP A 584 -48.99 66.26 57.09
N GLU A 585 -49.97 66.18 56.18
CA GLU A 585 -51.28 66.83 56.36
C GLU A 585 -52.12 66.20 57.47
N LEU A 586 -52.10 64.86 57.62
CA LEU A 586 -52.76 64.17 58.72
C LEU A 586 -52.12 64.48 60.08
N GLU A 587 -50.79 64.60 60.16
CA GLU A 587 -50.11 64.98 61.40
C GLU A 587 -50.39 66.43 61.81
N ARG A 588 -50.46 67.36 60.84
CA ARG A 588 -50.91 68.73 61.11
C ARG A 588 -52.35 68.78 61.63
N LEU A 589 -53.27 68.05 61.00
CA LEU A 589 -54.67 67.99 61.45
C LEU A 589 -54.81 67.31 62.83
N ARG A 590 -53.95 66.34 63.16
CA ARG A 590 -53.88 65.74 64.50
C ARG A 590 -53.36 66.71 65.56
N ALA A 591 -52.36 67.53 65.24
CA ALA A 591 -51.87 68.56 66.14
C ALA A 591 -52.95 69.63 66.42
N ASP A 592 -53.66 70.06 65.37
CA ASP A 592 -54.72 71.07 65.50
C ASP A 592 -55.95 70.54 66.28
N THR A 593 -56.30 69.27 66.09
CA THR A 593 -57.39 68.64 66.88
C THR A 593 -57.01 68.41 68.33
N PHE A 594 -55.73 68.16 68.65
CA PHE A 594 -55.26 68.08 70.04
C PHE A 594 -55.28 69.45 70.73
N ALA A 595 -54.86 70.52 70.03
CA ALA A 595 -54.95 71.88 70.54
C ALA A 595 -56.40 72.32 70.78
N LEU A 596 -57.32 71.98 69.87
CA LEU A 596 -58.76 72.28 70.03
C LEU A 596 -59.40 71.50 71.19
N LYS A 597 -59.01 70.25 71.43
CA LYS A 597 -59.49 69.49 72.60
C LYS A 597 -59.06 70.14 73.91
N LYS A 598 -57.80 70.57 73.99
CA LYS A 598 -57.28 71.23 75.20
C LYS A 598 -57.99 72.57 75.47
N VAL A 599 -58.21 73.39 74.45
CA VAL A 599 -58.98 74.63 74.61
C VAL A 599 -60.43 74.35 74.99
N ARG A 600 -61.03 73.27 74.47
CA ARG A 600 -62.42 72.90 74.81
C ARG A 600 -62.55 72.39 76.26
N GLU A 601 -61.59 71.62 76.76
CA GLU A 601 -61.55 71.22 78.18
C GLU A 601 -61.36 72.41 79.10
N GLU A 602 -60.42 73.31 78.79
CA GLU A 602 -60.21 74.54 79.58
C GLU A 602 -61.46 75.43 79.59
N LEU A 603 -62.21 75.48 78.48
CA LEU A 603 -63.46 76.24 78.42
C LEU A 603 -64.57 75.58 79.26
N VAL A 604 -64.68 74.26 79.25
CA VAL A 604 -65.69 73.52 80.05
C VAL A 604 -65.40 73.67 81.54
N ASP A 605 -64.14 73.58 81.96
CA ASP A 605 -63.75 73.75 83.36
C ASP A 605 -63.95 75.19 83.85
N ALA A 606 -63.67 76.19 83.01
CA ALA A 606 -63.96 77.58 83.32
C ALA A 606 -65.47 77.82 83.45
N ASN A 607 -66.28 77.26 82.55
CA ASN A 607 -67.74 77.42 82.59
C ASN A 607 -68.37 76.71 83.79
N ARG A 608 -67.85 75.54 84.17
CA ARG A 608 -68.25 74.81 85.36
C ARG A 608 -67.94 75.59 86.64
N LYS A 609 -66.72 76.15 86.75
CA LYS A 609 -66.34 77.00 87.89
C LYS A 609 -67.14 78.30 87.98
N ALA A 610 -67.50 78.90 86.85
CA ALA A 610 -68.37 80.08 86.82
C ALA A 610 -69.80 79.77 87.26
N MET A 611 -70.35 78.62 86.85
CA MET A 611 -71.68 78.17 87.31
C MET A 611 -71.67 77.81 88.81
N GLU A 612 -70.62 77.15 89.30
CA GLU A 612 -70.48 76.80 90.71
C GLU A 612 -70.30 78.05 91.60
N SER A 613 -69.57 79.07 91.13
CA SER A 613 -69.44 80.35 91.87
C SER A 613 -70.74 81.15 91.87
N GLN A 614 -71.49 81.15 90.77
CA GLN A 614 -72.81 81.78 90.70
C GLN A 614 -73.83 81.06 91.58
N ALA A 615 -73.78 79.72 91.66
CA ALA A 615 -74.62 78.92 92.54
C ALA A 615 -74.27 79.14 94.03
N SER A 616 -72.99 79.24 94.38
CA SER A 616 -72.57 79.54 95.76
C SER A 616 -72.97 80.96 96.19
N TYR A 617 -72.85 81.95 95.29
CA TYR A 617 -73.27 83.32 95.57
C TYR A 617 -74.78 83.42 95.87
N MET A 618 -75.61 82.71 95.10
CA MET A 618 -77.07 82.70 95.34
C MET A 618 -77.45 81.97 96.63
N LYS A 619 -76.70 80.94 97.03
CA LYS A 619 -76.93 80.21 98.28
C LYS A 619 -76.51 81.04 99.50
N GLU A 620 -75.36 81.70 99.43
CA GLU A 620 -74.84 82.56 100.50
C GLU A 620 -75.65 83.86 100.67
N LYS A 621 -76.23 84.40 99.59
CA LYS A 621 -77.18 85.52 99.65
C LYS A 621 -78.46 85.16 100.42
N ARG A 622 -79.02 83.97 100.19
CA ARG A 622 -80.21 83.50 100.92
C ARG A 622 -79.91 83.23 102.39
N GLU A 623 -78.73 82.71 102.70
CA GLU A 623 -78.31 82.49 104.09
C GLU A 623 -78.10 83.82 104.83
N ARG A 624 -77.54 84.87 104.18
CA ARG A 624 -77.46 86.22 104.76
C ARG A 624 -78.83 86.85 105.01
N GLU A 625 -79.78 86.70 104.10
CA GLU A 625 -81.16 87.18 104.33
C GLU A 625 -81.83 86.44 105.50
N SER A 626 -81.57 85.13 105.67
CA SER A 626 -82.11 84.35 106.78
C SER A 626 -81.47 84.66 108.15
N LEU A 627 -80.19 85.01 108.18
CA LEU A 627 -79.47 85.36 109.41
C LEU A 627 -79.71 86.83 109.82
N ALA A 628 -79.88 87.74 108.86
CA ALA A 628 -80.30 89.11 109.15
C ALA A 628 -81.73 89.15 109.74
N ALA A 629 -82.63 88.28 109.27
CA ALA A 629 -83.98 88.14 109.84
C ALA A 629 -83.97 87.58 111.27
N ARG A 630 -82.97 86.75 111.63
CA ARG A 630 -82.88 86.08 112.94
C ARG A 630 -82.19 86.91 114.03
N VAL A 631 -81.39 87.91 113.65
CA VAL A 631 -80.82 88.89 114.58
C VAL A 631 -81.85 90.00 114.90
N ALA A 632 -82.73 90.34 113.96
CA ALA A 632 -83.82 91.30 114.19
C ALA A 632 -84.89 90.81 115.19
N GLU A 633 -84.92 89.51 115.52
CA GLU A 633 -85.90 88.91 116.45
C GLU A 633 -85.35 88.67 117.87
N LEU A 634 -84.03 88.85 118.10
CA LEU A 634 -83.39 88.59 119.41
C LEU A 634 -83.05 89.86 120.22
N GLU A 635 -83.38 91.06 119.74
CA GLU A 635 -83.04 92.33 120.40
C GLU A 635 -84.16 92.99 121.24
N SER A 636 -85.32 92.35 121.50
CA SER A 636 -86.41 92.96 122.29
C SER A 636 -86.73 92.30 123.66
N GLN A 637 -85.86 92.54 124.68
CA GLN A 637 -86.05 92.59 126.17
C GLN A 637 -86.71 91.40 126.96
N PRO A 638 -86.69 91.36 128.33
CA PRO A 638 -85.59 91.39 129.32
C PRO A 638 -85.67 90.29 130.44
N ARG A 639 -84.62 90.20 131.28
CA ARG A 639 -84.56 89.78 132.72
C ARG A 639 -84.83 88.31 133.14
N ALA A 640 -83.72 87.63 133.52
CA ALA A 640 -83.41 86.82 134.74
C ALA A 640 -84.43 85.81 135.35
N PRO A 641 -84.01 84.92 136.29
CA PRO A 641 -82.89 83.96 136.28
C PRO A 641 -83.36 82.51 136.55
N ALA A 642 -82.74 81.48 135.95
CA ALA A 642 -82.53 80.12 136.50
C ALA A 642 -81.93 79.15 135.45
N LYS A 643 -80.96 78.34 135.93
CA LYS A 643 -80.47 77.00 135.49
C LYS A 643 -79.80 76.78 134.11
N ALA A 644 -78.57 76.23 134.22
CA ALA A 644 -77.85 75.32 133.31
C ALA A 644 -77.53 75.84 131.89
N ALA A 645 -76.45 75.49 131.19
CA ALA A 645 -75.14 74.88 131.44
C ALA A 645 -74.40 75.02 130.08
N ALA A 646 -73.07 75.15 130.11
CA ALA A 646 -72.12 74.86 129.03
C ALA A 646 -71.99 75.77 127.78
N ALA A 647 -70.70 75.91 127.37
CA ALA A 647 -70.10 76.24 126.07
C ALA A 647 -70.09 77.73 125.64
N SER A 648 -69.01 78.49 125.91
CA SER A 648 -67.65 78.51 125.28
C SER A 648 -67.59 79.45 124.06
N THR A 649 -67.23 80.73 124.20
CA THR A 649 -65.87 81.31 124.04
C THR A 649 -65.01 80.86 122.83
N ASP A 650 -65.36 79.78 122.12
CA ASP A 650 -64.69 79.33 120.88
C ASP A 650 -65.38 79.86 119.59
N GLU A 651 -66.62 80.34 119.68
CA GLU A 651 -67.34 80.90 118.52
C GLU A 651 -66.83 82.29 118.09
N VAL A 652 -66.26 83.06 119.01
CA VAL A 652 -65.84 84.44 118.72
C VAL A 652 -64.53 84.50 117.94
N GLU A 653 -63.60 83.56 118.16
CA GLU A 653 -62.38 83.47 117.34
C GLU A 653 -62.63 82.83 115.97
N LYS A 654 -63.60 81.91 115.86
CA LYS A 654 -64.00 81.31 114.59
C LYS A 654 -64.61 82.34 113.62
N LEU A 655 -65.43 83.27 114.14
CA LEU A 655 -66.01 84.34 113.34
C LEU A 655 -64.98 85.35 112.81
N ARG A 656 -63.85 85.57 113.51
CA ARG A 656 -62.76 86.42 112.99
C ARG A 656 -61.95 85.75 111.88
N ALA A 657 -61.75 84.44 111.97
CA ALA A 657 -61.06 83.68 110.91
C ALA A 657 -61.88 83.62 109.61
N ASP A 658 -63.21 83.55 109.71
CA ASP A 658 -64.09 83.46 108.54
C ASP A 658 -64.22 84.80 107.79
N VAL A 659 -64.16 85.94 108.49
CA VAL A 659 -64.15 87.27 107.85
C VAL A 659 -62.86 87.52 107.04
N ALA A 660 -61.71 87.02 107.50
CA ALA A 660 -60.45 87.13 106.76
C ALA A 660 -60.44 86.26 105.49
N LYS A 661 -61.01 85.05 105.54
CA LYS A 661 -61.13 84.18 104.36
C LYS A 661 -62.07 84.74 103.29
N LEU A 662 -63.11 85.46 103.68
CA LEU A 662 -64.05 86.06 102.72
C LEU A 662 -63.43 87.22 101.93
N LYS A 663 -62.60 88.05 102.55
CA LYS A 663 -61.90 89.14 101.83
C LYS A 663 -60.91 88.61 100.78
N SER A 664 -60.19 87.52 101.08
CA SER A 664 -59.26 86.89 100.13
C SER A 664 -59.98 86.34 98.89
N LYS A 665 -61.17 85.76 99.05
CA LYS A 665 -61.93 85.19 97.92
C LYS A 665 -62.56 86.25 97.02
N LEU A 666 -62.88 87.42 97.56
CA LEU A 666 -63.44 88.52 96.75
C LEU A 666 -62.42 89.05 95.73
N VAL A 667 -61.17 89.24 96.16
CA VAL A 667 -60.08 89.72 95.27
C VAL A 667 -59.76 88.71 94.16
N ALA A 668 -59.88 87.41 94.44
CA ALA A 668 -59.68 86.37 93.42
C ALA A 668 -60.78 86.35 92.34
N ALA A 669 -62.01 86.75 92.69
CA ALA A 669 -63.12 86.76 91.75
C ALA A 669 -63.04 87.92 90.75
N GLU A 670 -62.55 89.08 91.15
CA GLU A 670 -62.38 90.23 90.24
C GLU A 670 -61.30 89.95 89.17
N ASN A 671 -60.17 89.36 89.56
CA ASN A 671 -59.10 89.01 88.59
C ASN A 671 -59.54 87.95 87.56
N ALA A 672 -60.48 87.07 87.89
CA ALA A 672 -60.98 86.06 86.95
C ALA A 672 -61.90 86.65 85.87
N ALA A 673 -62.59 87.76 86.17
CA ALA A 673 -63.50 88.41 85.24
C ALA A 673 -62.75 89.13 84.10
N GLU A 674 -61.61 89.77 84.39
CA GLU A 674 -60.82 90.47 83.37
C GLU A 674 -60.15 89.49 82.37
N ALA A 675 -59.71 88.31 82.83
CA ALA A 675 -59.11 87.30 81.96
C ALA A 675 -60.09 86.73 80.91
N ALA A 676 -61.37 86.60 81.27
CA ALA A 676 -62.40 86.07 80.37
C ALA A 676 -62.71 87.00 79.20
N ALA A 677 -62.62 88.32 79.38
CA ALA A 677 -62.85 89.30 78.32
C ALA A 677 -61.77 89.24 77.23
N LEU A 678 -60.51 89.05 77.63
CA LEU A 678 -59.36 88.95 76.72
C LEU A 678 -59.45 87.73 75.78
N LEU A 679 -59.87 86.57 76.28
CA LEU A 679 -59.97 85.34 75.48
C LEU A 679 -61.06 85.41 74.40
N LYS A 680 -62.18 86.09 74.69
CA LYS A 680 -63.29 86.23 73.73
C LYS A 680 -62.88 87.00 72.47
N SER A 681 -61.98 87.98 72.61
CA SER A 681 -61.46 88.76 71.47
C SER A 681 -60.52 87.95 70.54
N LYS A 682 -59.77 86.96 71.07
CA LYS A 682 -58.86 86.12 70.28
C LYS A 682 -59.59 85.10 69.41
N VAL A 683 -60.67 84.52 69.93
CA VAL A 683 -61.46 83.50 69.19
C VAL A 683 -62.10 84.10 67.94
N ALA A 684 -62.67 85.30 68.03
CA ALA A 684 -63.25 86.00 66.87
C ALA A 684 -62.22 86.27 65.75
N ARG A 685 -60.94 86.45 66.09
CA ARG A 685 -59.86 86.70 65.12
C ARG A 685 -59.40 85.43 64.40
N LEU A 686 -59.44 84.28 65.07
CA LEU A 686 -59.06 82.98 64.49
C LEU A 686 -60.16 82.42 63.58
N GLU A 687 -61.43 82.61 63.91
CA GLU A 687 -62.55 82.20 63.04
C GLU A 687 -62.56 82.97 61.70
N ALA A 688 -62.16 84.25 61.72
CA ALA A 688 -62.01 85.03 60.49
C ALA A 688 -60.84 84.56 59.59
N GLN A 689 -59.81 83.92 60.16
CA GLN A 689 -58.66 83.40 59.39
C GLN A 689 -58.93 82.03 58.78
N LEU A 690 -59.73 81.18 59.43
CA LEU A 690 -60.10 79.86 58.90
C LEU A 690 -61.07 79.94 57.70
N LYS A 691 -61.97 80.93 57.67
CA LYS A 691 -62.90 81.17 56.55
C LYS A 691 -62.22 81.62 55.23
N LYS A 692 -60.93 81.96 55.25
CA LYS A 692 -60.15 82.39 54.08
C LYS A 692 -59.36 81.27 53.39
N LYS A 693 -59.34 80.05 53.94
CA LYS A 693 -58.50 78.94 53.45
C LYS A 693 -59.26 77.65 53.06
N SER A 694 -60.59 77.68 53.05
CA SER A 694 -61.44 76.60 52.49
C SER A 694 -61.82 76.89 51.05
#